data_AF-A0AAV7FHN9-F1
#
_entry.id   AF-A0AAV7FHN9-F1
#
_cell.length_a   1.000
_cell.length_b   1.000
_cell.length_c   1.000
_cell.angle_alpha   90.00
_cell.angle_beta   90.00
_cell.angle_gamma   90.00
#
_symmetry.space_group_name_H-M   'P 1'
#
loop_
_entity.id
_entity.type
_entity.pdbx_description
1 polymer ?
#
loop_
_entity_poly.entity_id
_entity_poly.type
_entity_poly.pdbx_seq_one_letter_code
_entity_poly.pdbx_strand_id
1 'polypeptide(L)'
;MAAAAAAAVVSTLGRQTPLGRTSLFTSTILPWRVTHRRCDDSGVNLFHMKATLSLRPVIIPDESLPPILSLPRYTRAGIVLGPTIWASDGVFNKFVFPKDISMYHSLVGDVARVLFIFLVGLELNIPHMIQTKRLPGAIAAGAIASSLILGGAASHVLYDATDATGSRLFFALLFSALLSSTASPVTIEMCTRLKLVTSNIGRLAVSAALVNDLASLLFLSLMTSRAGSNYRLDDYFTELGLLLLLVSILIIIFRISIQILNRMYPQRKKLRRMETLWIITFVVGIVWIVKKSHYSPMVGSFFVGLSFPKDGKIHKLLVQQLVVLVHELVFPIYFGYTGASTDVKVIGKDWTTVCLIIAVAGLSTLGKMAGTVAVTSYYSMTLTEGIVLGLLLNVKAHLNIMFMGIFARRGVWSNDDQMVLLIPTLLCTVVAGPLVGWILKGERRTMKLGKVGLEYAPLEGELHIVSCIYAPRHVPAMLNLIEASRWGEGTVKASVIHLIQLTEKMATTLLYHQRPEDEDDENDEDGRHIGDAVDSFSGKTGLCVVLHHACFAFEGMHKDVCKIAEREFPSMVVVPFHKHVRVDGRIEVTNEGYQIANNKILEKAYCTVGVLLDRGFGGLVYTLDASSDPFGVGVLVVFLGGADDREAAAFAGKLAYHPRMSVVLMRFLPAAKEEAKVNEASPLAGENEEVILSIPERAEDKERDGQFLASFHERYVASGLVTYIEKRVHGGIEIAMTLSSMKGEYTLFVVGRGKHDESSTMTTGLRDFEDYSHLGPIGSLLASQEFIGQGSVLVVQQCVASGQNDQIKEQT
;
A
#
# COMPACT_ATOMS: atom_id res chain seq x y z
N MET A 1 -57.43 9.03 10.45
CA MET A 1 -57.14 7.74 11.13
C MET A 1 -55.65 7.52 11.40
N ALA A 2 -54.71 7.80 10.47
CA ALA A 2 -53.27 7.65 10.73
C ALA A 2 -52.70 8.56 11.84
N ALA A 3 -53.19 9.80 11.95
CA ALA A 3 -52.78 10.72 13.03
C ALA A 3 -53.32 10.30 14.41
N ALA A 4 -54.50 9.65 14.46
CA ALA A 4 -55.08 9.13 15.70
C ALA A 4 -54.36 7.88 16.21
N ALA A 5 -53.84 7.04 15.29
CA ALA A 5 -53.03 5.87 15.63
C ALA A 5 -51.63 6.25 16.13
N ALA A 6 -51.02 7.30 15.56
CA ALA A 6 -49.72 7.83 16.04
C ALA A 6 -49.84 8.44 17.45
N ALA A 7 -50.95 9.14 17.73
CA ALA A 7 -51.24 9.65 19.08
C ALA A 7 -51.47 8.52 20.10
N ALA A 8 -52.12 7.41 19.68
CA ALA A 8 -52.33 6.24 20.52
C ALA A 8 -51.01 5.54 20.90
N VAL A 9 -50.08 5.35 19.95
CA VAL A 9 -48.77 4.72 20.17
C VAL A 9 -47.89 5.52 21.13
N VAL A 10 -47.89 6.85 21.00
CA VAL A 10 -47.16 7.75 21.92
C VAL A 10 -47.78 7.72 23.33
N SER A 11 -49.12 7.61 23.43
CA SER A 11 -49.80 7.51 24.73
C SER A 11 -49.58 6.17 25.46
N THR A 12 -49.37 5.07 24.71
CA THR A 12 -49.10 3.75 25.28
C THR A 12 -47.64 3.57 25.71
N LEU A 13 -46.68 4.17 25.00
CA LEU A 13 -45.26 4.14 25.35
C LEU A 13 -44.93 4.93 26.63
N GLY A 14 -45.77 5.89 27.02
CA GLY A 14 -45.61 6.68 28.23
C GLY A 14 -46.08 6.01 29.54
N ARG A 15 -46.70 4.82 29.50
CA ARG A 15 -47.40 4.24 30.66
C ARG A 15 -46.93 2.88 31.15
N GLN A 16 -45.92 2.25 30.55
CA GLN A 16 -45.43 0.94 31.02
C GLN A 16 -43.90 0.88 31.11
N THR A 17 -43.37 1.14 32.31
CA THR A 17 -42.47 0.27 33.10
C THR A 17 -41.73 1.07 34.19
N PRO A 18 -41.97 0.80 35.48
CA PRO A 18 -40.99 0.99 36.55
C PRO A 18 -40.14 -0.29 36.72
N LEU A 19 -38.94 -0.15 37.31
CA LEU A 19 -37.89 -1.17 37.57
C LEU A 19 -37.06 -1.56 36.32
N GLY A 20 -35.72 -1.46 36.27
CA GLY A 20 -34.71 -1.28 37.28
C GLY A 20 -33.54 -2.24 37.00
N ARG A 21 -32.52 -1.77 36.25
CA ARG A 21 -31.16 -2.32 35.97
C ARG A 21 -30.85 -2.56 34.48
N THR A 22 -30.27 -1.54 33.85
CA THR A 22 -29.23 -1.65 32.78
C THR A 22 -28.63 -0.25 32.56
N SER A 23 -27.81 0.23 33.49
CA SER A 23 -27.05 1.47 33.34
C SER A 23 -25.75 1.20 32.56
N LEU A 24 -25.78 1.34 31.23
CA LEU A 24 -24.56 1.57 30.42
C LEU A 24 -24.81 2.11 29.00
N PHE A 25 -26.06 2.39 28.58
CA PHE A 25 -26.36 2.85 27.21
C PHE A 25 -27.24 4.10 27.08
N THR A 26 -27.56 4.80 28.18
CA THR A 26 -28.57 5.89 28.18
C THR A 26 -28.02 7.29 28.44
N SER A 27 -26.85 7.65 27.89
CA SER A 27 -26.34 9.03 27.96
C SER A 27 -26.07 9.63 26.58
N THR A 28 -27.09 9.71 25.72
CA THR A 28 -27.09 10.59 24.53
C THR A 28 -28.52 10.81 24.01
N ILE A 29 -29.35 11.50 24.79
CA ILE A 29 -30.65 11.99 24.31
C ILE A 29 -30.78 13.47 24.71
N LEU A 30 -30.70 14.37 23.72
CA LEU A 30 -31.12 15.77 23.82
C LEU A 30 -32.46 15.95 23.06
N PRO A 31 -33.32 16.89 23.46
CA PRO A 31 -34.76 16.85 23.18
C PRO A 31 -35.13 17.40 21.79
N TRP A 32 -36.19 16.84 21.23
CA TRP A 32 -36.84 17.32 20.01
C TRP A 32 -37.40 18.73 20.19
N ARG A 33 -36.94 19.71 19.39
CA ARG A 33 -37.52 21.06 19.35
C ARG A 33 -38.27 21.25 18.03
N VAL A 34 -39.59 21.20 18.08
CA VAL A 34 -40.47 21.51 16.94
C VAL A 34 -40.68 23.01 16.88
N THR A 35 -40.15 23.68 15.86
CA THR A 35 -40.44 25.11 15.61
C THR A 35 -41.67 25.24 14.72
N HIS A 36 -42.78 25.70 15.28
CA HIS A 36 -43.95 26.16 14.51
C HIS A 36 -43.69 27.58 13.97
N ARG A 37 -43.77 27.78 12.65
CA ARG A 37 -44.06 29.10 12.07
C ARG A 37 -45.48 29.10 11.52
N ARG A 38 -46.28 30.06 11.99
CA ARG A 38 -47.59 30.45 11.44
C ARG A 38 -47.34 31.20 10.12
N CYS A 39 -48.04 30.84 9.07
CA CYS A 39 -48.23 31.67 7.88
C CYS A 39 -49.73 31.76 7.61
N ASP A 40 -50.22 32.99 7.53
CA ASP A 40 -51.60 33.36 7.21
C ASP A 40 -51.90 33.18 5.71
N ASP A 41 -53.17 32.84 5.45
CA ASP A 41 -54.02 33.12 4.29
C ASP A 41 -53.44 33.06 2.88
N SER A 42 -53.60 31.91 2.23
CA SER A 42 -54.35 31.74 0.97
C SER A 42 -54.22 30.30 0.48
N GLY A 43 -55.36 29.67 0.21
CA GLY A 43 -55.48 28.23 0.01
C GLY A 43 -54.88 27.71 -1.29
N VAL A 44 -53.86 26.85 -1.16
CA VAL A 44 -53.60 25.69 -2.03
C VAL A 44 -52.99 24.59 -1.16
N ASN A 45 -53.75 23.53 -0.88
CA ASN A 45 -53.30 22.39 -0.08
C ASN A 45 -52.30 21.52 -0.88
N LEU A 46 -51.00 21.80 -0.73
CA LEU A 46 -49.93 20.87 -1.09
C LEU A 46 -49.21 20.46 0.21
N PHE A 47 -49.62 19.31 0.78
CA PHE A 47 -48.96 18.70 1.93
C PHE A 47 -47.54 18.26 1.55
N HIS A 48 -46.58 19.18 1.59
CA HIS A 48 -45.16 18.86 1.59
C HIS A 48 -44.76 18.35 2.98
N MET A 49 -45.02 17.07 3.23
CA MET A 49 -44.35 16.35 4.31
C MET A 49 -42.88 16.20 3.89
N LYS A 50 -42.05 17.18 4.23
CA LYS A 50 -40.59 17.04 4.28
C LYS A 50 -40.27 16.08 5.43
N ALA A 51 -40.59 14.81 5.25
CA ALA A 51 -39.98 13.73 6.00
C ALA A 51 -38.53 13.64 5.54
N THR A 52 -37.72 14.58 6.02
CA THR A 52 -36.28 14.45 6.02
C THR A 52 -36.00 13.24 6.90
N LEU A 53 -35.88 12.07 6.28
CA LEU A 53 -35.31 10.86 6.85
C LEU A 53 -33.85 11.19 7.20
N SER A 54 -33.70 11.93 8.29
CA SER A 54 -32.45 12.10 9.01
C SER A 54 -32.19 10.78 9.72
N LEU A 55 -31.90 9.74 8.96
CA LEU A 55 -30.97 8.71 9.38
C LEU A 55 -29.62 9.41 9.49
N ARG A 56 -29.41 10.16 10.57
CA ARG A 56 -28.05 10.45 11.01
C ARG A 56 -27.49 9.06 11.31
N PRO A 57 -26.50 8.57 10.54
CA PRO A 57 -25.85 7.33 10.90
C PRO A 57 -25.34 7.49 12.33
N VAL A 58 -25.48 6.46 13.15
CA VAL A 58 -24.69 6.37 14.38
C VAL A 58 -23.24 6.39 13.92
N ILE A 59 -22.63 7.57 13.96
CA ILE A 59 -21.21 7.77 13.69
C ILE A 59 -20.51 7.19 14.90
N ILE A 60 -20.17 5.91 14.82
CA ILE A 60 -19.09 5.37 15.64
C ILE A 60 -17.82 5.93 15.00
N PRO A 61 -17.02 6.76 15.72
CA PRO A 61 -15.82 7.35 15.15
C PRO A 61 -14.83 6.25 14.73
N ASP A 62 -14.35 6.35 13.49
CA ASP A 62 -13.45 5.40 12.79
C ASP A 62 -12.08 5.24 13.48
N GLU A 63 -11.76 6.07 14.46
CA GLU A 63 -10.41 6.23 14.99
C GLU A 63 -10.06 5.29 16.17
N SER A 64 -11.00 4.48 16.66
CA SER A 64 -10.80 3.68 17.88
C SER A 64 -11.11 2.19 17.79
N LEU A 65 -11.62 1.68 16.66
CA LEU A 65 -11.81 0.24 16.50
C LEU A 65 -10.70 -0.39 15.65
N PRO A 66 -10.14 -1.54 16.09
CA PRO A 66 -9.20 -2.28 15.25
C PRO A 66 -9.89 -2.68 13.92
N PRO A 67 -9.12 -2.95 12.85
CA PRO A 67 -9.62 -3.27 11.49
C PRO A 67 -10.41 -4.60 11.39
N ILE A 68 -11.03 -5.05 12.48
CA ILE A 68 -11.52 -6.40 12.72
C ILE A 68 -12.99 -6.60 12.31
N LEU A 69 -13.76 -5.54 12.01
CA LEU A 69 -15.10 -5.68 11.40
C LEU A 69 -15.16 -5.07 10.00
N SER A 70 -14.66 -5.83 9.02
CA SER A 70 -14.62 -5.58 7.58
C SER A 70 -15.97 -5.69 6.85
N LEU A 71 -17.11 -5.55 7.55
CA LEU A 71 -18.39 -5.40 6.86
C LEU A 71 -18.54 -3.96 6.33
N PRO A 72 -18.91 -3.76 5.05
CA PRO A 72 -19.27 -2.44 4.56
C PRO A 72 -20.29 -1.78 5.48
N ARG A 73 -20.10 -0.48 5.77
CA ARG A 73 -20.92 0.30 6.71
C ARG A 73 -22.43 0.08 6.52
N TYR A 74 -22.84 -0.01 5.26
CA TYR A 74 -24.23 -0.18 4.85
C TYR A 74 -24.79 -1.59 5.08
N THR A 75 -23.97 -2.64 4.93
CA THR A 75 -24.41 -4.02 5.17
C THR A 75 -24.70 -4.24 6.65
N ARG A 76 -23.87 -3.68 7.56
CA ARG A 76 -24.14 -3.72 9.02
C ARG A 76 -25.45 -3.03 9.37
N ALA A 77 -25.65 -1.81 8.84
CA ALA A 77 -26.88 -1.07 9.02
C ALA A 77 -28.10 -1.86 8.50
N GLY A 78 -27.98 -2.49 7.34
CA GLY A 78 -29.00 -3.35 6.75
C GLY A 78 -29.36 -4.54 7.64
N ILE A 79 -28.38 -5.29 8.14
CA ILE A 79 -28.61 -6.46 9.01
C ILE A 79 -29.33 -6.06 10.30
N VAL A 80 -28.95 -4.92 10.90
CA VAL A 80 -29.61 -4.39 12.09
C VAL A 80 -31.07 -4.01 11.81
N LEU A 81 -31.32 -3.37 10.67
CA LEU A 81 -32.67 -2.98 10.20
C LEU A 81 -33.50 -4.17 9.69
N GLY A 82 -32.87 -5.32 9.43
CA GLY A 82 -33.50 -6.54 8.93
C GLY A 82 -34.31 -7.31 9.97
N PRO A 83 -34.89 -8.46 9.59
CA PRO A 83 -35.73 -9.33 10.44
C PRO A 83 -34.97 -9.96 11.61
N THR A 84 -33.65 -9.80 11.63
CA THR A 84 -32.76 -10.37 12.64
C THR A 84 -32.90 -9.69 14.00
N ILE A 85 -32.98 -8.36 14.04
CA ILE A 85 -32.98 -7.59 15.31
C ILE A 85 -34.24 -6.73 15.44
N TRP A 86 -34.48 -5.78 14.52
CA TRP A 86 -35.56 -4.79 14.66
C TRP A 86 -36.87 -5.19 13.97
N ALA A 87 -36.81 -5.89 12.83
CA ALA A 87 -38.02 -6.28 12.09
C ALA A 87 -38.59 -7.65 12.53
N SER A 88 -38.25 -8.11 13.75
CA SER A 88 -38.74 -9.39 14.31
C SER A 88 -40.21 -9.32 14.75
N ASP A 89 -40.66 -8.16 15.23
CA ASP A 89 -42.06 -7.87 15.49
C ASP A 89 -42.73 -7.54 14.14
N GLY A 90 -43.46 -8.49 13.57
CA GLY A 90 -44.00 -8.46 12.19
C GLY A 90 -44.82 -7.22 11.77
N VAL A 91 -45.05 -6.26 12.66
CA VAL A 91 -45.62 -4.93 12.39
C VAL A 91 -44.62 -4.03 11.66
N PHE A 92 -43.34 -4.01 12.07
CA PHE A 92 -42.32 -3.13 11.47
C PHE A 92 -41.95 -3.60 10.05
N ASN A 93 -41.84 -4.92 9.85
CA ASN A 93 -41.57 -5.51 8.54
C ASN A 93 -42.69 -5.21 7.51
N LYS A 94 -43.97 -5.28 7.94
CA LYS A 94 -45.12 -4.92 7.11
C LYS A 94 -45.19 -3.43 6.75
N PHE A 95 -44.65 -2.56 7.61
CA PHE A 95 -44.68 -1.11 7.42
C PHE A 95 -43.49 -0.58 6.60
N VAL A 96 -42.30 -1.18 6.78
CA VAL A 96 -41.05 -0.75 6.10
C VAL A 96 -40.81 -1.51 4.79
N PHE A 97 -41.20 -2.80 4.69
CA PHE A 97 -41.06 -3.61 3.47
C PHE A 97 -42.39 -4.26 3.04
N PRO A 98 -43.37 -3.48 2.53
CA PRO A 98 -44.59 -4.05 1.95
C PRO A 98 -44.27 -4.95 0.74
N LYS A 99 -44.96 -6.08 0.62
CA LYS A 99 -44.77 -7.05 -0.48
C LYS A 99 -44.96 -6.43 -1.88
N ASP A 100 -45.78 -5.38 -1.98
CA ASP A 100 -46.07 -4.65 -3.22
C ASP A 100 -44.90 -3.79 -3.72
N ILE A 101 -43.91 -3.46 -2.88
CA ILE A 101 -42.74 -2.66 -3.31
C ILE A 101 -41.66 -3.55 -3.96
N SER A 102 -41.77 -4.88 -3.89
CA SER A 102 -40.77 -5.82 -4.43
C SER A 102 -40.48 -5.59 -5.93
N MET A 103 -41.50 -5.23 -6.72
CA MET A 103 -41.34 -4.90 -8.14
C MET A 103 -40.51 -3.64 -8.35
N TYR A 104 -40.76 -2.56 -7.59
CA TYR A 104 -40.00 -1.32 -7.66
C TYR A 104 -38.55 -1.51 -7.21
N HIS A 105 -38.32 -2.33 -6.18
CA HIS A 105 -36.96 -2.69 -5.74
C HIS A 105 -36.18 -3.42 -6.81
N SER A 106 -36.82 -4.35 -7.55
CA SER A 106 -36.15 -5.07 -8.63
C SER A 106 -35.69 -4.13 -9.76
N LEU A 107 -36.50 -3.12 -10.09
CA LEU A 107 -36.23 -2.12 -11.12
C LEU A 107 -35.12 -1.16 -10.68
N VAL A 108 -35.22 -0.60 -9.48
CA VAL A 108 -34.19 0.28 -8.90
C VAL A 108 -32.86 -0.47 -8.77
N GLY A 109 -32.91 -1.74 -8.34
CA GLY A 109 -31.75 -2.61 -8.26
C GLY A 109 -31.12 -2.91 -9.62
N ASP A 110 -31.90 -3.12 -10.68
CA ASP A 110 -31.39 -3.30 -12.05
C ASP A 110 -30.68 -2.03 -12.55
N VAL A 111 -31.26 -0.85 -12.35
CA VAL A 111 -30.65 0.45 -12.73
C VAL A 111 -29.37 0.71 -11.94
N ALA A 112 -29.41 0.50 -10.62
CA ALA A 112 -28.26 0.60 -9.73
C ALA A 112 -27.10 -0.29 -10.19
N ARG A 113 -27.39 -1.55 -10.56
CA ARG A 113 -26.38 -2.50 -11.05
C ARG A 113 -25.78 -2.08 -12.39
N VAL A 114 -26.59 -1.56 -13.30
CA VAL A 114 -26.11 -1.01 -14.59
C VAL A 114 -25.18 0.18 -14.37
N LEU A 115 -25.56 1.13 -13.52
CA LEU A 115 -24.71 2.31 -13.21
C LEU A 115 -23.40 1.90 -12.55
N PHE A 116 -23.46 0.94 -11.64
CA PHE A 116 -22.28 0.45 -10.95
C PHE A 116 -21.33 -0.30 -11.88
N ILE A 117 -21.82 -1.22 -12.70
CA ILE A 117 -20.99 -1.99 -13.63
C ILE A 117 -20.44 -1.10 -14.76
N PHE A 118 -21.18 -0.06 -15.14
CA PHE A 118 -20.66 1.00 -15.99
C PHE A 118 -19.49 1.75 -15.34
N LEU A 119 -19.58 2.12 -14.06
CA LEU A 119 -18.46 2.73 -13.32
C LEU A 119 -17.24 1.80 -13.27
N VAL A 120 -17.43 0.50 -13.01
CA VAL A 120 -16.34 -0.49 -13.03
C VAL A 120 -15.67 -0.54 -14.42
N GLY A 121 -16.47 -0.53 -15.50
CA GLY A 121 -15.95 -0.45 -16.87
C GLY A 121 -15.16 0.83 -17.14
N LEU A 122 -15.59 1.97 -16.59
CA LEU A 122 -14.85 3.24 -16.69
C LEU A 122 -13.48 3.14 -16.01
N GLU A 123 -13.42 2.64 -14.78
CA GLU A 123 -12.19 2.54 -13.98
C GLU A 123 -11.17 1.55 -14.57
N LEU A 124 -11.62 0.49 -15.26
CA LEU A 124 -10.75 -0.61 -15.70
C LEU A 124 -9.83 -0.25 -16.87
N ASN A 125 -8.53 -0.04 -16.62
CA ASN A 125 -7.50 0.33 -17.60
C ASN A 125 -6.94 -0.88 -18.39
N ILE A 126 -7.66 -1.35 -19.43
CA ILE A 126 -7.22 -2.49 -20.28
C ILE A 126 -5.80 -2.31 -20.87
N PRO A 127 -5.40 -1.16 -21.45
CA PRO A 127 -4.08 -1.04 -22.08
C PRO A 127 -2.93 -1.24 -21.09
N HIS A 128 -3.07 -0.73 -19.87
CA HIS A 128 -2.10 -0.92 -18.80
C HIS A 128 -2.09 -2.38 -18.30
N MET A 129 -3.26 -3.03 -18.23
CA MET A 129 -3.35 -4.45 -17.88
C MET A 129 -2.72 -5.38 -18.93
N ILE A 130 -2.85 -5.07 -20.23
CA ILE A 130 -2.27 -5.87 -21.32
C ILE A 130 -0.75 -5.65 -21.43
N GLN A 131 -0.26 -4.44 -21.10
CA GLN A 131 1.18 -4.13 -21.06
C GLN A 131 1.88 -4.74 -19.83
N THR A 132 1.13 -5.04 -18.76
CA THR A 132 1.66 -5.72 -17.59
C THR A 132 1.77 -7.23 -17.87
N LYS A 133 2.93 -7.83 -17.58
CA LYS A 133 3.33 -9.23 -17.82
C LYS A 133 2.18 -10.24 -17.64
N ARG A 134 2.17 -11.37 -18.38
CA ARG A 134 1.16 -12.48 -18.40
C ARG A 134 0.69 -13.03 -17.04
N LEU A 135 1.35 -12.67 -15.94
CA LEU A 135 1.19 -13.20 -14.60
C LEU A 135 -0.20 -12.95 -13.95
N PRO A 136 -0.79 -11.73 -13.91
CA PRO A 136 -2.11 -11.53 -13.30
C PRO A 136 -3.23 -12.29 -13.99
N GLY A 137 -3.14 -12.42 -15.32
CA GLY A 137 -4.07 -13.23 -16.11
C GLY A 137 -3.96 -14.72 -15.76
N ALA A 138 -2.73 -15.24 -15.60
CA ALA A 138 -2.50 -16.60 -15.17
C ALA A 138 -3.05 -16.85 -13.75
N ILE A 139 -2.83 -15.92 -12.82
CA ILE A 139 -3.35 -15.99 -11.44
C ILE A 139 -4.88 -16.04 -11.45
N ALA A 140 -5.52 -15.13 -12.20
CA ALA A 140 -6.97 -15.10 -12.31
C ALA A 140 -7.51 -16.40 -12.91
N ALA A 141 -6.89 -16.89 -14.00
CA ALA A 141 -7.27 -18.15 -14.64
C ALA A 141 -7.11 -19.36 -13.70
N GLY A 142 -6.01 -19.44 -12.96
CA GLY A 142 -5.77 -20.49 -11.97
C GLY A 142 -6.81 -20.46 -10.85
N ALA A 143 -7.10 -19.27 -10.29
CA ALA A 143 -8.11 -19.07 -9.25
C ALA A 143 -9.53 -19.42 -9.74
N ILE A 144 -9.87 -19.10 -11.00
CA ILE A 144 -11.14 -19.43 -11.63
C ILE A 144 -11.25 -20.94 -11.85
N ALA A 145 -10.26 -21.55 -12.51
CA ALA A 145 -10.30 -22.96 -12.89
C ALA A 145 -10.40 -23.87 -11.66
N SER A 146 -9.57 -23.63 -10.65
CA SER A 146 -9.61 -24.35 -9.36
C SER A 146 -10.97 -24.22 -8.67
N SER A 147 -11.52 -23.01 -8.58
CA SER A 147 -12.84 -22.76 -7.97
C SER A 147 -13.98 -23.42 -8.77
N LEU A 148 -13.89 -23.46 -10.10
CA LEU A 148 -14.89 -24.11 -10.95
C LEU A 148 -14.88 -25.63 -10.79
N ILE A 149 -13.69 -26.24 -10.75
CA ILE A 149 -13.54 -27.69 -10.55
C ILE A 149 -14.07 -28.09 -9.16
N LEU A 150 -13.64 -27.37 -8.12
CA LEU A 150 -14.06 -27.64 -6.75
C LEU A 150 -15.57 -27.41 -6.55
N GLY A 151 -16.10 -26.32 -7.11
CA GLY A 151 -17.53 -26.01 -7.10
C GLY A 151 -18.34 -27.06 -7.85
N GLY A 152 -17.83 -27.57 -8.98
CA GLY A 152 -18.52 -28.56 -9.79
C GLY A 152 -18.63 -29.88 -9.05
N ALA A 153 -17.53 -30.33 -8.44
CA ALA A 153 -17.51 -31.52 -7.59
C ALA A 153 -18.45 -31.39 -6.38
N ALA A 154 -18.40 -30.26 -5.68
CA ALA A 154 -19.25 -30.01 -4.51
C ALA A 154 -20.74 -29.82 -4.87
N SER A 155 -21.04 -29.35 -6.07
CA SER A 155 -22.41 -29.07 -6.51
C SER A 155 -23.29 -30.31 -6.54
N HIS A 156 -22.74 -31.50 -6.79
CA HIS A 156 -23.51 -32.75 -6.76
C HIS A 156 -24.04 -33.04 -5.36
N VAL A 157 -23.16 -32.96 -4.35
CA VAL A 157 -23.53 -33.16 -2.95
C VAL A 157 -24.51 -32.08 -2.49
N LEU A 158 -24.26 -30.84 -2.89
CA LEU A 158 -25.11 -29.71 -2.48
C LEU A 158 -26.50 -29.76 -3.11
N TYR A 159 -26.60 -30.19 -4.38
CA TYR A 159 -27.87 -30.34 -5.08
C TYR A 159 -28.78 -31.34 -4.35
N ASP A 160 -28.23 -32.50 -3.97
CA ASP A 160 -28.98 -33.53 -3.26
C ASP A 160 -29.25 -33.15 -1.79
N ALA A 161 -28.36 -32.37 -1.14
CA ALA A 161 -28.54 -31.94 0.25
C ALA A 161 -29.52 -30.76 0.44
N THR A 162 -29.76 -29.97 -0.60
CA THR A 162 -30.68 -28.81 -0.58
C THR A 162 -32.00 -29.08 -1.29
N ASP A 163 -32.27 -30.33 -1.71
CA ASP A 163 -33.44 -30.73 -2.49
C ASP A 163 -33.73 -29.76 -3.66
N ALA A 164 -32.67 -29.31 -4.33
CA ALA A 164 -32.75 -28.26 -5.33
C ALA A 164 -33.58 -28.69 -6.55
N THR A 165 -34.51 -27.84 -6.98
CA THR A 165 -35.40 -28.15 -8.12
C THR A 165 -34.84 -27.59 -9.43
N GLY A 166 -34.49 -28.45 -10.40
CA GLY A 166 -34.07 -28.01 -11.74
C GLY A 166 -32.95 -28.84 -12.35
N SER A 167 -32.39 -28.39 -13.48
CA SER A 167 -31.29 -29.10 -14.15
C SER A 167 -30.02 -29.11 -13.29
N ARG A 168 -29.51 -30.31 -12.96
CA ARG A 168 -28.25 -30.52 -12.24
C ARG A 168 -27.07 -29.81 -12.89
N LEU A 169 -27.01 -29.79 -14.22
CA LEU A 169 -25.94 -29.12 -14.96
C LEU A 169 -26.03 -27.59 -14.81
N PHE A 170 -27.24 -27.03 -14.88
CA PHE A 170 -27.44 -25.59 -14.65
C PHE A 170 -27.06 -25.20 -13.23
N PHE A 171 -27.45 -26.02 -12.25
CA PHE A 171 -27.07 -25.84 -10.85
C PHE A 171 -25.55 -25.87 -10.66
N ALA A 172 -24.88 -26.90 -11.17
CA ALA A 172 -23.43 -27.06 -11.08
C ALA A 172 -22.69 -25.85 -11.68
N LEU A 173 -23.07 -25.42 -12.88
CA LEU A 173 -22.46 -24.27 -13.55
C LEU A 173 -22.67 -22.97 -12.77
N LEU A 174 -23.87 -22.73 -12.26
CA LEU A 174 -24.20 -21.51 -11.53
C LEU A 174 -23.52 -21.46 -10.15
N PHE A 175 -23.48 -22.60 -9.45
CA PHE A 175 -22.81 -22.73 -8.16
C PHE A 175 -21.28 -22.60 -8.31
N SER A 176 -20.67 -23.26 -9.29
CA SER A 176 -19.24 -23.11 -9.60
C SER A 176 -18.87 -21.65 -9.91
N ALA A 177 -19.70 -20.95 -10.70
CA ALA A 177 -19.46 -19.55 -11.03
C ALA A 177 -19.57 -18.63 -9.82
N LEU A 178 -20.50 -18.91 -8.90
CA LEU A 178 -20.60 -18.22 -7.63
C LEU A 178 -19.36 -18.46 -6.74
N LEU A 179 -18.81 -19.68 -6.72
CA LEU A 179 -17.55 -19.94 -6.01
C LEU A 179 -16.39 -19.17 -6.62
N SER A 180 -16.35 -19.12 -7.95
CA SER A 180 -15.30 -18.47 -8.72
C SER A 180 -15.38 -16.94 -8.75
N SER A 181 -16.48 -16.30 -8.35
CA SER A 181 -16.57 -14.85 -8.46
C SER A 181 -15.77 -14.12 -7.36
N THR A 182 -15.16 -13.00 -7.73
CA THR A 182 -14.37 -12.11 -6.88
C THR A 182 -14.85 -10.70 -7.16
N ALA A 183 -15.08 -9.90 -6.11
CA ALA A 183 -15.56 -8.54 -6.27
C ALA A 183 -14.42 -7.54 -6.32
N SER A 184 -14.04 -7.11 -7.52
CA SER A 184 -12.92 -6.20 -7.74
C SER A 184 -12.98 -4.91 -6.90
N PRO A 185 -14.13 -4.23 -6.69
CA PRO A 185 -14.13 -2.94 -5.98
C PRO A 185 -13.91 -3.11 -4.48
N VAL A 186 -14.42 -4.20 -3.90
CA VAL A 186 -14.21 -4.52 -2.47
C VAL A 186 -12.78 -5.02 -2.26
N THR A 187 -12.20 -5.76 -3.22
CA THR A 187 -10.78 -6.12 -3.17
C THR A 187 -9.88 -4.89 -3.23
N ILE A 188 -10.17 -3.91 -4.10
CA ILE A 188 -9.43 -2.64 -4.19
C ILE A 188 -9.52 -1.87 -2.86
N GLU A 189 -10.72 -1.75 -2.29
CA GLU A 189 -10.90 -1.11 -0.99
C GLU A 189 -10.13 -1.84 0.12
N MET A 190 -10.20 -3.19 0.13
CA MET A 190 -9.47 -4.02 1.09
C MET A 190 -7.95 -3.82 0.96
N CYS A 191 -7.41 -3.84 -0.26
CA CYS A 191 -6.01 -3.55 -0.54
C CYS A 191 -5.63 -2.13 -0.09
N THR A 192 -6.53 -1.15 -0.25
CA THR A 192 -6.32 0.24 0.18
C THR A 192 -6.24 0.34 1.69
N ARG A 193 -7.18 -0.31 2.40
CA ARG A 193 -7.21 -0.37 3.87
C ARG A 193 -5.98 -1.08 4.44
N LEU A 194 -5.51 -2.15 3.79
CA LEU A 194 -4.29 -2.86 4.16
C LEU A 194 -3.01 -2.15 3.71
N LYS A 195 -3.11 -0.98 3.03
CA LYS A 195 -2.00 -0.20 2.46
C LYS A 195 -1.15 -1.00 1.45
N LEU A 196 -1.75 -1.97 0.78
CA LEU A 196 -1.12 -2.86 -0.21
C LEU A 196 -1.21 -2.34 -1.64
N VAL A 197 -1.98 -1.29 -1.94
CA VAL A 197 -2.22 -0.82 -3.33
C VAL A 197 -0.95 -0.52 -4.11
N THR A 198 0.08 0.01 -3.44
CA THR A 198 1.38 0.34 -4.06
C THR A 198 2.33 -0.86 -4.13
N SER A 199 2.05 -1.94 -3.40
CA SER A 199 2.88 -3.15 -3.39
C SER A 199 2.68 -3.99 -4.66
N ASN A 200 3.70 -4.79 -5.01
CA ASN A 200 3.61 -5.74 -6.12
C ASN A 200 2.41 -6.70 -5.96
N ILE A 201 2.23 -7.26 -4.75
CA ILE A 201 1.13 -8.17 -4.42
C ILE A 201 -0.23 -7.48 -4.59
N GLY A 202 -0.39 -6.25 -4.12
CA GLY A 202 -1.64 -5.50 -4.26
C GLY A 202 -1.97 -5.15 -5.71
N ARG A 203 -0.97 -4.77 -6.52
CA ARG A 203 -1.16 -4.55 -7.97
C ARG A 203 -1.58 -5.84 -8.69
N LEU A 204 -0.95 -6.96 -8.37
CA LEU A 204 -1.33 -8.28 -8.89
C LEU A 204 -2.75 -8.68 -8.46
N ALA A 205 -3.11 -8.46 -7.19
CA ALA A 205 -4.43 -8.78 -6.66
C ALA A 205 -5.55 -7.96 -7.34
N VAL A 206 -5.35 -6.64 -7.49
CA VAL A 206 -6.31 -5.75 -8.13
C VAL A 206 -6.49 -6.11 -9.61
N SER A 207 -5.40 -6.31 -10.34
CA SER A 207 -5.47 -6.69 -11.76
C SER A 207 -6.09 -8.07 -11.97
N ALA A 208 -5.72 -9.07 -11.18
CA ALA A 208 -6.34 -10.40 -11.24
C ALA A 208 -7.84 -10.36 -10.86
N ALA A 209 -8.23 -9.55 -9.87
CA ALA A 209 -9.62 -9.37 -9.48
C ALA A 209 -10.46 -8.76 -10.62
N LEU A 210 -9.91 -7.77 -11.34
CA LEU A 210 -10.58 -7.16 -12.50
C LEU A 210 -10.75 -8.16 -13.66
N VAL A 211 -9.74 -8.98 -13.95
CA VAL A 211 -9.85 -10.06 -14.95
C VAL A 211 -10.92 -11.08 -14.52
N ASN A 212 -10.96 -11.44 -13.24
CA ASN A 212 -11.95 -12.34 -12.69
C ASN A 212 -13.38 -11.77 -12.80
N ASP A 213 -13.57 -10.49 -12.48
CA ASP A 213 -14.85 -9.78 -12.58
C ASP A 213 -15.37 -9.82 -14.03
N LEU A 214 -14.50 -9.53 -15.00
CA LEU A 214 -14.80 -9.61 -16.43
C LEU A 214 -15.21 -11.03 -16.85
N ALA A 215 -14.41 -12.04 -16.48
CA ALA A 215 -14.71 -13.44 -16.79
C ALA A 215 -16.07 -13.88 -16.18
N SER A 216 -16.34 -13.47 -14.93
CA SER A 216 -17.58 -13.79 -14.22
C SER A 216 -18.80 -13.14 -14.87
N LEU A 217 -18.70 -11.88 -15.32
CA LEU A 217 -19.77 -11.18 -16.03
C LEU A 217 -20.09 -11.80 -17.39
N LEU A 218 -19.06 -12.20 -18.15
CA LEU A 218 -19.23 -12.91 -19.42
C LEU A 218 -19.92 -14.25 -19.21
N PHE A 219 -19.47 -15.02 -18.21
CA PHE A 219 -20.08 -16.29 -17.85
C PHE A 219 -21.55 -16.14 -17.44
N LEU A 220 -21.85 -15.15 -16.60
CA LEU A 220 -23.21 -14.83 -16.17
C LEU A 220 -24.13 -14.55 -17.37
N SER A 221 -23.65 -13.76 -18.33
CA SER A 221 -24.40 -13.41 -19.54
C SER A 221 -24.72 -14.65 -20.38
N LEU A 222 -23.74 -15.53 -20.60
CA LEU A 222 -23.91 -16.80 -21.30
C LEU A 222 -24.99 -17.68 -20.63
N MET A 223 -24.96 -17.77 -19.30
CA MET A 223 -25.94 -18.56 -18.54
C MET A 223 -27.37 -17.98 -18.58
N THR A 224 -27.50 -16.65 -18.61
CA THR A 224 -28.82 -16.00 -18.70
C THR A 224 -29.45 -16.13 -20.08
N SER A 225 -28.65 -16.10 -21.16
CA SER A 225 -29.14 -16.24 -22.53
C SER A 225 -29.69 -17.65 -22.80
N ARG A 226 -29.04 -18.70 -22.28
CA ARG A 226 -29.44 -20.11 -22.45
C ARG A 226 -30.74 -20.49 -21.72
N ALA A 227 -31.33 -19.58 -20.96
CA ALA A 227 -32.53 -19.81 -20.15
C ALA A 227 -33.84 -19.89 -20.94
N GLY A 228 -33.87 -19.31 -22.15
CA GLY A 228 -35.11 -18.89 -22.79
C GLY A 228 -35.65 -19.80 -23.90
N SER A 229 -34.85 -20.66 -24.53
CA SER A 229 -35.35 -21.52 -25.61
C SER A 229 -34.42 -22.70 -25.99
N ASN A 230 -35.00 -23.69 -26.68
CA ASN A 230 -34.31 -24.81 -27.34
C ASN A 230 -33.60 -24.31 -28.63
N TYR A 231 -32.57 -23.49 -28.49
CA TYR A 231 -31.78 -23.03 -29.63
C TYR A 231 -30.83 -24.15 -30.10
N ARG A 232 -30.76 -24.40 -31.41
CA ARG A 232 -29.65 -25.17 -32.01
C ARG A 232 -28.35 -24.38 -31.80
N LEU A 233 -27.23 -25.08 -31.64
CA LEU A 233 -25.92 -24.45 -31.39
C LEU A 233 -25.53 -23.45 -32.50
N ASP A 234 -25.94 -23.71 -33.75
CA ASP A 234 -25.61 -22.87 -34.91
C ASP A 234 -26.37 -21.53 -34.90
N ASP A 235 -27.63 -21.51 -34.48
CA ASP A 235 -28.44 -20.28 -34.33
C ASP A 235 -27.92 -19.41 -33.16
N TYR A 236 -27.30 -20.04 -32.16
CA TYR A 236 -26.72 -19.34 -31.03
C TYR A 236 -25.44 -18.58 -31.38
N PHE A 237 -24.51 -19.22 -32.11
CA PHE A 237 -23.26 -18.57 -32.51
C PHE A 237 -23.50 -17.42 -33.48
N THR A 238 -24.51 -17.53 -34.34
CA THR A 238 -24.89 -16.47 -35.29
C THR A 238 -25.56 -15.29 -34.58
N GLU A 239 -26.51 -15.51 -33.65
CA GLU A 239 -27.09 -14.42 -32.86
C GLU A 239 -26.07 -13.75 -31.92
N LEU A 240 -25.19 -14.53 -31.27
CA LEU A 240 -24.13 -14.00 -30.42
C LEU A 240 -23.13 -13.17 -31.25
N GLY A 241 -22.73 -13.67 -32.43
CA GLY A 241 -21.83 -12.98 -33.34
C GLY A 241 -22.41 -11.64 -33.83
N LEU A 242 -23.70 -11.63 -34.19
CA LEU A 242 -24.40 -10.42 -34.64
C LEU A 242 -24.52 -9.39 -33.51
N LEU A 243 -24.85 -9.82 -32.29
CA LEU A 243 -24.91 -8.94 -31.13
C LEU A 243 -23.54 -8.35 -30.81
N LEU A 244 -22.49 -9.17 -30.78
CA LEU A 244 -21.13 -8.71 -30.52
C LEU A 244 -20.68 -7.70 -31.56
N LEU A 245 -20.99 -7.94 -32.84
CA LEU A 245 -20.70 -7.01 -33.93
C LEU A 245 -21.45 -5.67 -33.76
N LEU A 246 -22.76 -5.71 -33.49
CA LEU A 246 -23.59 -4.53 -33.27
C LEU A 246 -23.09 -3.71 -32.07
N VAL A 247 -22.85 -4.36 -30.94
CA VAL A 247 -22.35 -3.72 -29.71
C VAL A 247 -20.96 -3.13 -29.94
N SER A 248 -20.08 -3.85 -30.65
CA SER A 248 -18.73 -3.35 -30.99
C SER A 248 -18.79 -2.12 -31.88
N ILE A 249 -19.67 -2.08 -32.89
CA ILE A 249 -19.85 -0.91 -33.75
C ILE A 249 -20.32 0.30 -32.94
N LEU A 250 -21.33 0.12 -32.08
CA LEU A 250 -21.85 1.20 -31.22
C LEU A 250 -20.76 1.74 -30.28
N ILE A 251 -19.95 0.84 -29.70
CA ILE A 251 -18.80 1.18 -28.87
C ILE A 251 -17.76 2.00 -29.63
N ILE A 252 -17.42 1.60 -30.87
CA ILE A 252 -16.46 2.32 -31.70
C ILE A 252 -16.97 3.73 -32.02
N ILE A 253 -18.23 3.87 -32.44
CA ILE A 253 -18.86 5.17 -32.73
C ILE A 253 -18.83 6.08 -31.49
N PHE A 254 -19.15 5.51 -30.33
CA PHE A 254 -19.12 6.23 -29.07
C PHE A 254 -17.73 6.68 -28.67
N ARG A 255 -16.74 5.80 -28.80
CA ARG A 255 -15.34 6.12 -28.52
C ARG A 255 -14.83 7.25 -29.41
N ILE A 256 -15.14 7.22 -30.71
CA ILE A 256 -14.78 8.29 -31.65
C ILE A 256 -15.44 9.61 -31.24
N SER A 257 -16.72 9.58 -30.87
CA SER A 257 -17.48 10.76 -30.45
C SER A 257 -16.89 11.41 -29.18
N ILE A 258 -16.49 10.62 -28.18
CA ILE A 258 -15.82 11.13 -26.97
C ILE A 258 -14.41 11.64 -27.27
N GLN A 259 -13.67 11.01 -28.19
CA GLN A 259 -12.35 11.49 -28.63
C GLN A 259 -12.45 12.85 -29.34
N ILE A 260 -13.43 13.04 -30.22
CA ILE A 260 -13.70 14.31 -30.89
C ILE A 260 -14.03 15.38 -29.83
N LEU A 261 -14.91 15.06 -28.88
CA LEU A 261 -15.32 15.99 -27.83
C LEU A 261 -14.16 16.41 -26.92
N ASN A 262 -13.28 15.45 -26.56
CA ASN A 262 -12.05 15.75 -25.82
C ASN A 262 -11.09 16.65 -26.61
N ARG A 263 -10.98 16.48 -27.93
CA ARG A 263 -10.09 17.28 -28.79
C ARG A 263 -10.62 18.69 -29.02
N MET A 264 -11.94 18.87 -29.10
CA MET A 264 -12.56 20.19 -29.30
C MET A 264 -12.48 21.09 -28.06
N TYR A 265 -12.37 20.54 -26.86
CA TYR A 265 -12.41 21.32 -25.61
C TYR A 265 -11.35 20.89 -24.58
N PRO A 266 -10.04 21.07 -24.86
CA PRO A 266 -8.96 20.56 -24.02
C PRO A 266 -8.80 21.25 -22.66
N GLN A 267 -9.33 22.48 -22.44
CA GLN A 267 -9.10 23.27 -21.22
C GLN A 267 -10.30 23.36 -20.24
N ARG A 268 -11.39 22.61 -20.42
CA ARG A 268 -12.60 22.79 -19.59
C ARG A 268 -12.56 22.12 -18.20
N LYS A 269 -13.10 22.80 -17.19
CA LYS A 269 -13.18 22.37 -15.77
C LYS A 269 -14.49 21.66 -15.36
N LYS A 270 -15.58 21.71 -16.16
CA LYS A 270 -16.89 21.10 -15.83
C LYS A 270 -17.57 20.48 -17.07
N LEU A 271 -18.29 19.37 -16.86
CA LEU A 271 -19.17 18.73 -17.86
C LEU A 271 -20.44 19.56 -18.10
N ARG A 272 -20.85 19.76 -19.36
CA ARG A 272 -22.15 20.38 -19.67
C ARG A 272 -23.29 19.39 -19.43
N ARG A 273 -24.43 19.91 -18.96
CA ARG A 273 -25.65 19.11 -18.74
C ARG A 273 -26.08 18.29 -19.97
N MET A 274 -25.87 18.84 -21.17
CA MET A 274 -26.18 18.15 -22.43
C MET A 274 -25.26 16.96 -22.73
N GLU A 275 -23.98 17.05 -22.38
CA GLU A 275 -23.00 15.97 -22.60
C GLU A 275 -23.26 14.80 -21.66
N THR A 276 -23.52 15.08 -20.38
CA THR A 276 -23.93 14.07 -19.40
C THR A 276 -25.23 13.40 -19.83
N LEU A 277 -26.21 14.17 -20.32
CA LEU A 277 -27.49 13.63 -20.80
C LEU A 277 -27.29 12.75 -22.04
N TRP A 278 -26.42 13.14 -22.96
CA TRP A 278 -26.07 12.34 -24.13
C TRP A 278 -25.39 11.02 -23.74
N ILE A 279 -24.41 11.05 -22.83
CA ILE A 279 -23.72 9.87 -22.31
C ILE A 279 -24.72 8.89 -21.65
N ILE A 280 -25.59 9.39 -20.76
CA ILE A 280 -26.58 8.55 -20.09
C ILE A 280 -27.55 7.95 -21.10
N THR A 281 -28.03 8.73 -22.06
CA THR A 281 -28.96 8.25 -23.11
C THR A 281 -28.30 7.15 -23.94
N PHE A 282 -27.02 7.30 -24.26
CA PHE A 282 -26.26 6.29 -24.99
C PHE A 282 -26.10 4.99 -24.20
N VAL A 283 -25.73 5.07 -22.91
CA VAL A 283 -25.63 3.91 -22.01
C VAL A 283 -26.96 3.17 -21.92
N VAL A 284 -28.07 3.90 -21.72
CA VAL A 284 -29.42 3.32 -21.66
C VAL A 284 -29.82 2.67 -22.98
N GLY A 285 -29.47 3.28 -24.12
CA GLY A 285 -29.72 2.73 -25.45
C GLY A 285 -29.04 1.38 -25.67
N ILE A 286 -27.75 1.26 -25.36
CA ILE A 286 -27.01 -0.02 -25.46
C ILE A 286 -27.57 -1.07 -24.50
N VAL A 287 -27.85 -0.68 -23.26
CA VAL A 287 -28.46 -1.55 -22.26
C VAL A 287 -29.80 -2.10 -22.75
N TRP A 288 -30.61 -1.27 -23.38
CA TRP A 288 -31.90 -1.67 -23.95
C TRP A 288 -31.74 -2.65 -25.12
N ILE A 289 -30.80 -2.39 -26.04
CA ILE A 289 -30.49 -3.29 -27.17
C ILE A 289 -30.04 -4.66 -26.65
N VAL A 290 -29.07 -4.70 -25.72
CA VAL A 290 -28.54 -5.94 -25.13
C VAL A 290 -29.64 -6.73 -24.40
N LYS A 291 -30.51 -6.02 -23.66
CA LYS A 291 -31.66 -6.65 -22.98
C LYS A 291 -32.68 -7.22 -23.97
N LYS A 292 -32.93 -6.53 -25.08
CA LYS A 292 -33.82 -7.02 -26.16
C LYS A 292 -33.29 -8.30 -26.79
N SER A 293 -31.96 -8.45 -26.87
CA SER A 293 -31.29 -9.67 -27.34
C SER A 293 -31.21 -10.78 -26.28
N HIS A 294 -31.95 -10.69 -25.16
CA HIS A 294 -31.97 -11.69 -24.08
C HIS A 294 -30.65 -11.87 -23.30
N TYR A 295 -29.69 -10.95 -23.43
CA TYR A 295 -28.47 -10.94 -22.63
C TYR A 295 -28.60 -10.04 -21.41
N SER A 296 -27.67 -10.20 -20.47
CA SER A 296 -27.67 -9.37 -19.26
C SER A 296 -27.35 -7.90 -19.63
N PRO A 297 -28.20 -6.93 -19.24
CA PRO A 297 -27.97 -5.50 -19.51
C PRO A 297 -26.64 -4.97 -18.96
N MET A 298 -26.11 -5.66 -17.95
CA MET A 298 -24.87 -5.34 -17.26
C MET A 298 -23.66 -5.43 -18.18
N VAL A 299 -23.59 -6.47 -19.02
CA VAL A 299 -22.48 -6.65 -19.96
C VAL A 299 -22.42 -5.49 -20.95
N GLY A 300 -23.58 -5.05 -21.44
CA GLY A 300 -23.68 -3.85 -22.27
C GLY A 300 -23.08 -2.64 -21.56
N SER A 301 -23.54 -2.35 -20.34
CA SER A 301 -23.06 -1.21 -19.55
C SER A 301 -21.55 -1.25 -19.27
N PHE A 302 -20.99 -2.43 -18.99
CA PHE A 302 -19.57 -2.62 -18.74
C PHE A 302 -18.73 -2.24 -19.96
N PHE A 303 -19.10 -2.76 -21.14
CA PHE A 303 -18.37 -2.48 -22.38
C PHE A 303 -18.47 -1.02 -22.80
N VAL A 304 -19.60 -0.34 -22.55
CA VAL A 304 -19.68 1.12 -22.76
C VAL A 304 -18.69 1.86 -21.85
N GLY A 305 -18.56 1.45 -20.59
CA GLY A 305 -17.56 1.99 -19.67
C GLY A 305 -16.13 1.82 -20.19
N LEU A 306 -15.78 0.63 -20.67
CA LEU A 306 -14.47 0.32 -21.26
C LEU A 306 -14.13 1.16 -22.51
N SER A 307 -15.16 1.65 -23.20
CA SER A 307 -15.02 2.38 -24.45
C SER A 307 -14.46 3.79 -24.26
N PHE A 308 -14.49 4.32 -23.02
CA PHE A 308 -14.02 5.67 -22.73
C PHE A 308 -12.49 5.80 -22.86
N PRO A 309 -11.98 6.83 -23.55
CA PRO A 309 -10.56 7.15 -23.57
C PRO A 309 -10.12 7.67 -22.19
N LYS A 310 -9.15 6.98 -21.57
CA LYS A 310 -8.74 7.20 -20.18
C LYS A 310 -7.93 8.48 -19.96
N ASP A 311 -7.20 8.92 -20.97
CA ASP A 311 -6.41 10.17 -20.92
C ASP A 311 -7.28 11.43 -21.04
N GLY A 312 -8.56 11.28 -21.39
CA GLY A 312 -9.50 12.38 -21.58
C GLY A 312 -10.01 13.02 -20.28
N LYS A 313 -10.12 14.35 -20.23
CA LYS A 313 -10.71 15.06 -19.07
C LYS A 313 -12.17 14.68 -18.80
N ILE A 314 -12.94 14.39 -19.85
CA ILE A 314 -14.33 13.92 -19.74
C ILE A 314 -14.43 12.64 -18.92
N HIS A 315 -13.50 11.70 -19.14
CA HIS A 315 -13.45 10.45 -18.38
C HIS A 315 -13.22 10.74 -16.88
N LYS A 316 -12.22 11.55 -16.53
CA LYS A 316 -11.92 11.91 -15.13
C LYS A 316 -13.10 12.60 -14.43
N LEU A 317 -13.74 13.56 -15.09
CA LEU A 317 -14.91 14.27 -14.54
C LEU A 317 -16.12 13.35 -14.38
N LEU A 318 -16.35 12.46 -15.33
CA LEU A 318 -17.46 11.50 -15.28
C LEU A 318 -17.26 10.48 -14.15
N VAL A 319 -16.05 9.95 -14.00
CA VAL A 319 -15.69 9.05 -12.88
C VAL A 319 -15.94 9.74 -11.55
N GLN A 320 -15.45 10.97 -11.34
CA GLN A 320 -15.69 11.70 -10.08
C GLN A 320 -17.18 11.85 -9.74
N GLN A 321 -18.01 12.17 -10.74
CA GLN A 321 -19.46 12.30 -10.53
C GLN A 321 -20.13 10.97 -10.24
N LEU A 322 -19.80 9.92 -11.00
CA LEU A 322 -20.38 8.60 -10.79
C LEU A 322 -19.90 7.94 -9.50
N VAL A 323 -18.64 8.10 -9.10
CA VAL A 323 -18.12 7.56 -7.83
C VAL A 323 -18.95 8.09 -6.68
N VAL A 324 -19.19 9.42 -6.62
CA VAL A 324 -20.00 10.03 -5.56
C VAL A 324 -21.44 9.49 -5.62
N LEU A 325 -22.06 9.45 -6.80
CA LEU A 325 -23.42 8.93 -6.96
C LEU A 325 -23.53 7.47 -6.51
N VAL A 326 -22.57 6.63 -6.89
CA VAL A 326 -22.57 5.20 -6.58
C VAL A 326 -22.34 4.97 -5.09
N HIS A 327 -21.38 5.67 -4.48
CA HIS A 327 -21.04 5.47 -3.06
C HIS A 327 -22.07 6.06 -2.09
N GLU A 328 -22.66 7.20 -2.43
CA GLU A 328 -23.62 7.90 -1.57
C GLU A 328 -25.06 7.45 -1.78
N LEU A 329 -25.42 6.95 -2.97
CA LEU A 329 -26.79 6.52 -3.28
C LEU A 329 -26.91 5.02 -3.54
N VAL A 330 -26.15 4.49 -4.50
CA VAL A 330 -26.34 3.11 -4.99
C VAL A 330 -25.95 2.08 -3.94
N PHE A 331 -24.77 2.21 -3.34
CA PHE A 331 -24.26 1.30 -2.32
C PHE A 331 -25.13 1.21 -1.07
N PRO A 332 -25.56 2.33 -0.43
CA PRO A 332 -26.45 2.24 0.73
C PRO A 332 -27.76 1.52 0.42
N ILE A 333 -28.38 1.80 -0.74
CA ILE A 333 -29.64 1.15 -1.14
C ILE A 333 -29.39 -0.34 -1.39
N TYR A 334 -28.36 -0.69 -2.16
CA TYR A 334 -28.10 -2.06 -2.57
C TYR A 334 -27.63 -2.92 -1.39
N PHE A 335 -26.57 -2.52 -0.69
CA PHE A 335 -26.02 -3.28 0.44
C PHE A 335 -26.92 -3.23 1.67
N GLY A 336 -27.59 -2.09 1.90
CA GLY A 336 -28.58 -1.96 2.96
C GLY A 336 -29.76 -2.90 2.76
N TYR A 337 -30.31 -2.98 1.54
CA TYR A 337 -31.38 -3.94 1.22
C TYR A 337 -30.91 -5.38 1.38
N THR A 338 -29.73 -5.74 0.87
CA THR A 338 -29.22 -7.11 0.99
C THR A 338 -28.99 -7.53 2.44
N GLY A 339 -28.50 -6.60 3.28
CA GLY A 339 -28.40 -6.82 4.72
C GLY A 339 -29.77 -6.97 5.37
N ALA A 340 -30.73 -6.13 4.98
CA ALA A 340 -32.09 -6.16 5.52
C ALA A 340 -32.89 -7.40 5.07
N SER A 341 -32.57 -8.00 3.93
CA SER A 341 -33.16 -9.26 3.49
C SER A 341 -32.54 -10.49 4.15
N THR A 342 -31.41 -10.35 4.86
CA THR A 342 -30.72 -11.48 5.47
C THR A 342 -31.40 -11.88 6.78
N ASP A 343 -31.83 -13.14 6.89
CA ASP A 343 -32.35 -13.69 8.14
C ASP A 343 -31.34 -14.64 8.79
N VAL A 344 -30.61 -14.14 9.78
CA VAL A 344 -29.57 -14.90 10.51
C VAL A 344 -30.20 -15.97 11.42
N LYS A 345 -31.52 -15.93 11.68
CA LYS A 345 -32.21 -16.96 12.48
C LYS A 345 -32.18 -18.33 11.82
N VAL A 346 -31.99 -18.39 10.50
CA VAL A 346 -31.83 -19.64 9.74
C VAL A 346 -30.60 -20.44 10.20
N ILE A 347 -29.54 -19.77 10.69
CA ILE A 347 -28.32 -20.44 11.18
C ILE A 347 -28.61 -21.35 12.40
N GLY A 348 -29.57 -20.97 13.24
CA GLY A 348 -29.86 -21.67 14.50
C GLY A 348 -30.92 -22.78 14.39
N LYS A 349 -31.47 -23.04 13.20
CA LYS A 349 -32.53 -24.06 13.03
C LYS A 349 -31.98 -25.48 13.18
N ASP A 350 -30.93 -25.81 12.41
CA ASP A 350 -30.36 -27.15 12.35
C ASP A 350 -28.82 -27.13 12.29
N TRP A 351 -28.17 -28.11 12.93
CA TRP A 351 -26.71 -28.27 12.90
C TRP A 351 -26.17 -28.55 11.48
N THR A 352 -26.97 -29.22 10.66
CA THR A 352 -26.66 -29.53 9.26
C THR A 352 -26.46 -28.25 8.43
N THR A 353 -27.31 -27.24 8.64
CA THR A 353 -27.20 -25.93 7.97
C THR A 353 -25.91 -25.21 8.33
N VAL A 354 -25.50 -25.25 9.61
CA VAL A 354 -24.24 -24.66 10.07
C VAL A 354 -23.05 -25.36 9.42
N CYS A 355 -23.03 -26.68 9.40
CA CYS A 355 -21.99 -27.46 8.72
C CYS A 355 -21.91 -27.11 7.23
N LEU A 356 -23.05 -26.95 6.56
CA LEU A 356 -23.13 -26.58 5.15
C LEU A 356 -22.55 -25.18 4.90
N ILE A 357 -22.89 -24.21 5.75
CA ILE A 357 -22.34 -22.84 5.67
C ILE A 357 -20.81 -22.84 5.79
N ILE A 358 -20.28 -23.57 6.78
CA ILE A 358 -18.83 -23.67 6.99
C ILE A 358 -18.17 -24.40 5.81
N ALA A 359 -18.79 -25.47 5.30
CA ALA A 359 -18.29 -26.22 4.15
C ALA A 359 -18.22 -25.34 2.89
N VAL A 360 -19.27 -24.58 2.57
CA VAL A 360 -19.29 -23.67 1.40
C VAL A 360 -18.26 -22.55 1.55
N ALA A 361 -18.10 -21.98 2.75
CA ALA A 361 -17.06 -20.98 3.02
C ALA A 361 -15.65 -21.57 2.83
N GLY A 362 -15.41 -22.76 3.39
CA GLY A 362 -14.16 -23.51 3.25
C GLY A 362 -13.84 -23.82 1.79
N LEU A 363 -14.79 -24.38 1.05
CA LEU A 363 -14.65 -24.66 -0.39
C LEU A 363 -14.31 -23.39 -1.19
N SER A 364 -14.96 -22.27 -0.89
CA SER A 364 -14.64 -20.98 -1.54
C SER A 364 -13.20 -20.53 -1.27
N THR A 365 -12.75 -20.58 -0.01
CA THR A 365 -11.38 -20.20 0.36
C THR A 365 -10.34 -21.13 -0.27
N LEU A 366 -10.55 -22.45 -0.16
CA LEU A 366 -9.63 -23.47 -0.66
C LEU A 366 -9.53 -23.44 -2.18
N GLY A 367 -10.64 -23.28 -2.89
CA GLY A 367 -10.65 -23.16 -4.34
C GLY A 367 -9.76 -22.00 -4.80
N LYS A 368 -9.97 -20.81 -4.24
CA LYS A 368 -9.18 -19.62 -4.59
C LYS A 368 -7.70 -19.78 -4.23
N MET A 369 -7.41 -20.25 -3.02
CA MET A 369 -6.03 -20.42 -2.56
C MET A 369 -5.26 -21.49 -3.35
N ALA A 370 -5.87 -22.64 -3.65
CA ALA A 370 -5.20 -23.70 -4.37
C ALA A 370 -4.78 -23.25 -5.78
N GLY A 371 -5.68 -22.57 -6.50
CA GLY A 371 -5.38 -22.04 -7.83
C GLY A 371 -4.33 -20.94 -7.84
N THR A 372 -4.39 -20.01 -6.88
CA THR A 372 -3.39 -18.94 -6.81
C THR A 372 -2.02 -19.47 -6.43
N VAL A 373 -1.93 -20.32 -5.40
CA VAL A 373 -0.67 -20.90 -4.92
C VAL A 373 0.01 -21.74 -6.00
N ALA A 374 -0.76 -22.54 -6.75
CA ALA A 374 -0.21 -23.33 -7.86
C ALA A 374 0.43 -22.44 -8.93
N VAL A 375 -0.23 -21.34 -9.31
CA VAL A 375 0.31 -20.40 -10.30
C VAL A 375 1.50 -19.63 -9.74
N THR A 376 1.40 -19.09 -8.52
CA THR A 376 2.51 -18.31 -7.93
C THR A 376 3.74 -19.16 -7.69
N SER A 377 3.58 -20.43 -7.31
CA SER A 377 4.69 -21.38 -7.19
C SER A 377 5.36 -21.67 -8.54
N TYR A 378 4.59 -21.72 -9.64
CA TYR A 378 5.14 -21.88 -10.99
C TYR A 378 5.96 -20.66 -11.45
N TYR A 379 5.61 -19.46 -10.97
CA TYR A 379 6.32 -18.21 -11.25
C TYR A 379 7.37 -17.85 -10.18
N SER A 380 7.82 -18.82 -9.37
CA SER A 380 8.85 -18.68 -8.33
C SER A 380 8.57 -17.59 -7.27
N MET A 381 7.29 -17.32 -6.99
CA MET A 381 6.89 -16.46 -5.88
C MET A 381 6.78 -17.27 -4.58
N THR A 382 6.87 -16.60 -3.43
CA THR A 382 6.80 -17.27 -2.12
C THR A 382 5.40 -17.83 -1.85
N LEU A 383 5.31 -18.90 -1.06
CA LEU A 383 4.02 -19.50 -0.68
C LEU A 383 3.13 -18.53 0.09
N THR A 384 3.72 -17.65 0.90
CA THR A 384 2.99 -16.62 1.66
C THR A 384 2.34 -15.59 0.73
N GLU A 385 3.06 -15.13 -0.29
CA GLU A 385 2.50 -14.26 -1.33
C GLU A 385 1.33 -14.93 -2.06
N GLY A 386 1.46 -16.22 -2.41
CA GLY A 386 0.38 -16.99 -3.04
C GLY A 386 -0.87 -17.14 -2.17
N ILE A 387 -0.69 -17.35 -0.87
CA ILE A 387 -1.78 -17.42 0.12
C ILE A 387 -2.45 -16.06 0.29
N VAL A 388 -1.67 -14.98 0.47
CA VAL A 388 -2.19 -13.60 0.59
C VAL A 388 -3.00 -13.23 -0.64
N LEU A 389 -2.49 -13.55 -1.83
CA LEU A 389 -3.18 -13.30 -3.10
C LEU A 389 -4.49 -14.10 -3.20
N GLY A 390 -4.48 -15.38 -2.82
CA GLY A 390 -5.68 -16.23 -2.76
C GLY A 390 -6.76 -15.69 -1.82
N LEU A 391 -6.35 -15.20 -0.65
CA LEU A 391 -7.26 -14.58 0.32
C LEU A 391 -7.83 -13.25 -0.18
N LEU A 392 -7.02 -12.40 -0.82
CA LEU A 392 -7.49 -11.14 -1.43
C LEU A 392 -8.48 -11.41 -2.59
N LEU A 393 -8.28 -12.49 -3.33
CA LEU A 393 -9.20 -12.93 -4.40
C LEU A 393 -10.43 -13.69 -3.89
N ASN A 394 -10.49 -14.05 -2.61
CA ASN A 394 -11.69 -14.64 -2.00
C ASN A 394 -12.68 -13.57 -1.46
N VAL A 395 -12.43 -12.29 -1.74
CA VAL A 395 -13.35 -11.19 -1.39
C VAL A 395 -14.57 -11.23 -2.33
N LYS A 396 -15.75 -11.46 -1.73
CA LYS A 396 -17.03 -11.70 -2.39
C LYS A 396 -18.04 -10.58 -2.14
N ALA A 397 -18.68 -10.05 -3.19
CA ALA A 397 -19.71 -9.01 -2.99
C ALA A 397 -20.83 -9.09 -4.04
N HIS A 398 -21.09 -7.99 -4.74
CA HIS A 398 -22.25 -7.74 -5.59
C HIS A 398 -22.54 -8.84 -6.63
N LEU A 399 -21.53 -9.43 -7.28
CA LEU A 399 -21.76 -10.54 -8.25
C LEU A 399 -22.46 -11.74 -7.63
N ASN A 400 -22.12 -12.11 -6.40
CA ASN A 400 -22.73 -13.27 -5.74
C ASN A 400 -24.21 -13.06 -5.46
N ILE A 401 -24.59 -11.84 -5.07
CA ILE A 401 -26.00 -11.47 -4.89
C ILE A 401 -26.76 -11.57 -6.22
N MET A 402 -26.11 -11.27 -7.34
CA MET A 402 -26.74 -11.43 -8.66
C MET A 402 -26.95 -12.90 -9.03
N PHE A 403 -25.96 -13.76 -8.81
CA PHE A 403 -26.11 -15.20 -8.99
C PHE A 403 -27.26 -15.75 -8.12
N MET A 404 -27.35 -15.33 -6.85
CA MET A 404 -28.46 -15.67 -5.96
C MET A 404 -29.82 -15.19 -6.49
N GLY A 405 -29.89 -13.98 -7.04
CA GLY A 405 -31.11 -13.47 -7.68
C GLY A 405 -31.57 -14.34 -8.88
N ILE A 406 -30.65 -14.99 -9.59
CA ILE A 406 -30.99 -15.92 -10.68
C ILE A 406 -31.49 -17.25 -10.13
N PHE A 407 -30.86 -17.79 -9.07
CA PHE A 407 -31.37 -18.97 -8.35
C PHE A 407 -32.82 -18.75 -7.89
N ALA A 408 -33.10 -17.59 -7.31
CA ALA A 408 -34.43 -17.20 -6.85
C ALA A 408 -35.45 -17.12 -7.99
N ARG A 409 -35.11 -16.42 -9.08
CA ARG A 409 -36.02 -16.25 -10.24
C ARG A 409 -36.36 -17.56 -10.95
N ARG A 410 -35.45 -18.54 -10.92
CA ARG A 410 -35.68 -19.86 -11.53
C ARG A 410 -36.36 -20.86 -10.59
N GLY A 411 -36.65 -20.45 -9.35
CA GLY A 411 -37.28 -21.32 -8.36
C GLY A 411 -36.46 -22.58 -8.08
N VAL A 412 -35.13 -22.50 -8.17
CA VAL A 412 -34.26 -23.66 -7.91
C VAL A 412 -34.10 -23.91 -6.41
N TRP A 413 -34.24 -22.86 -5.61
CA TRP A 413 -33.98 -22.87 -4.17
C TRP A 413 -35.03 -22.11 -3.38
N SER A 414 -35.34 -22.65 -2.19
CA SER A 414 -36.17 -22.00 -1.18
C SER A 414 -35.46 -20.76 -0.62
N ASN A 415 -36.21 -19.90 0.07
CA ASN A 415 -35.63 -18.72 0.72
C ASN A 415 -34.59 -19.11 1.78
N ASP A 416 -34.76 -20.25 2.44
CA ASP A 416 -33.81 -20.75 3.44
C ASP A 416 -32.48 -21.19 2.79
N ASP A 417 -32.53 -21.88 1.65
CA ASP A 417 -31.33 -22.33 0.91
C ASP A 417 -30.52 -21.15 0.35
N GLN A 418 -31.20 -20.05 -0.01
CA GLN A 418 -30.53 -18.82 -0.44
C GLN A 418 -29.70 -18.21 0.69
N MET A 419 -30.14 -18.31 1.94
CA MET A 419 -29.37 -17.83 3.10
C MET A 419 -28.12 -18.68 3.33
N VAL A 420 -28.22 -20.00 3.09
CA VAL A 420 -27.09 -20.94 3.17
C VAL A 420 -25.98 -20.56 2.20
N LEU A 421 -26.30 -19.86 1.11
CA LEU A 421 -25.31 -19.34 0.16
C LEU A 421 -24.85 -17.91 0.46
N LEU A 422 -25.77 -17.05 0.91
CA LEU A 422 -25.48 -15.65 1.22
C LEU A 422 -24.51 -15.53 2.42
N ILE A 423 -24.78 -16.26 3.50
CA ILE A 423 -24.02 -16.17 4.75
C ILE A 423 -22.53 -16.52 4.57
N PRO A 424 -22.14 -17.64 3.92
CA PRO A 424 -20.75 -17.94 3.61
C PRO A 424 -20.04 -16.84 2.81
N THR A 425 -20.73 -16.20 1.85
CA THR A 425 -20.09 -15.15 1.03
C THR A 425 -19.79 -13.89 1.84
N LEU A 426 -20.67 -13.54 2.77
CA LEU A 426 -20.43 -12.48 3.75
C LEU A 426 -19.32 -12.87 4.73
N LEU A 427 -19.31 -14.12 5.19
CA LEU A 427 -18.27 -14.62 6.11
C LEU A 427 -16.88 -14.57 5.46
N CYS A 428 -16.75 -15.03 4.22
CA CYS A 428 -15.48 -15.01 3.47
C CYS A 428 -14.89 -13.59 3.35
N THR A 429 -15.72 -12.58 3.08
CA THR A 429 -15.24 -11.18 3.04
C THR A 429 -14.79 -10.66 4.39
N VAL A 430 -15.56 -10.99 5.43
CA VAL A 430 -15.23 -10.56 6.78
C VAL A 430 -13.91 -11.15 7.23
N VAL A 431 -13.70 -12.45 6.99
CA VAL A 431 -12.52 -13.20 7.44
C VAL A 431 -11.27 -12.88 6.61
N ALA A 432 -11.41 -12.65 5.29
CA ALA A 432 -10.26 -12.43 4.41
C ALA A 432 -9.35 -11.27 4.87
N GLY A 433 -9.95 -10.15 5.29
CA GLY A 433 -9.20 -8.96 5.66
C GLY A 433 -8.29 -9.12 6.89
N PRO A 434 -8.85 -9.49 8.06
CA PRO A 434 -8.08 -9.77 9.27
C PRO A 434 -7.02 -10.86 9.06
N LEU A 435 -7.32 -11.90 8.29
CA LEU A 435 -6.40 -13.00 8.04
C LEU A 435 -5.18 -12.54 7.23
N VAL A 436 -5.38 -11.76 6.17
CA VAL A 436 -4.28 -11.14 5.42
C VAL A 436 -3.48 -10.19 6.33
N GLY A 437 -4.15 -9.37 7.13
CA GLY A 437 -3.49 -8.48 8.09
C GLY A 437 -2.63 -9.23 9.11
N TRP A 438 -3.10 -10.39 9.58
CA TRP A 438 -2.38 -11.24 10.52
C TRP A 438 -1.13 -11.87 9.89
N ILE A 439 -1.26 -12.45 8.68
CA ILE A 439 -0.12 -13.03 7.93
C ILE A 439 0.94 -11.97 7.66
N LEU A 440 0.55 -10.80 7.16
CA LEU A 440 1.47 -9.70 6.88
C LEU A 440 2.13 -9.14 8.16
N LYS A 441 1.40 -9.12 9.29
CA LYS A 441 2.00 -8.74 10.58
C LYS A 441 2.99 -9.78 11.08
N GLY A 442 2.76 -11.06 10.80
CA GLY A 442 3.68 -12.16 11.04
C GLY A 442 5.00 -11.98 10.30
N GLU A 443 4.94 -11.74 8.98
CA GLU A 443 6.14 -11.48 8.15
C GLU A 443 6.90 -10.23 8.60
N ARG A 444 6.17 -9.15 8.93
CA ARG A 444 6.82 -7.95 9.48
C ARG A 444 7.51 -8.21 10.80
N ARG A 445 7.00 -9.13 11.63
CA ARG A 445 7.63 -9.49 12.91
C ARG A 445 8.87 -10.35 12.70
N THR A 446 8.85 -11.32 11.78
CA THR A 446 10.05 -12.11 11.45
C THR A 446 11.12 -11.26 10.78
N MET A 447 10.77 -10.33 9.88
CA MET A 447 11.71 -9.35 9.33
C MET A 447 12.25 -8.38 10.40
N LYS A 448 11.41 -7.92 11.34
CA LYS A 448 11.87 -7.11 12.49
C LYS A 448 12.76 -7.90 13.47
N LEU A 449 12.68 -9.23 13.49
CA LEU A 449 13.54 -10.10 14.30
C LEU A 449 14.87 -10.41 13.61
N GLY A 450 14.88 -10.42 12.27
CA GLY A 450 16.09 -10.52 11.44
C GLY A 450 16.76 -9.17 11.22
N LYS A 451 17.12 -8.46 12.30
CA LYS A 451 17.90 -7.21 12.27
C LYS A 451 19.30 -7.50 11.72
N VAL A 452 19.44 -7.50 10.41
CA VAL A 452 20.69 -7.80 9.72
C VAL A 452 21.22 -6.49 9.15
N GLY A 453 22.30 -5.96 9.72
CA GLY A 453 23.11 -4.94 9.06
C GLY A 453 23.61 -5.45 7.70
N LEU A 454 23.98 -4.56 6.79
CA LEU A 454 24.57 -4.88 5.48
C LEU A 454 25.74 -5.87 5.61
N GLU A 455 26.45 -5.88 6.74
CA GLU A 455 27.48 -6.87 7.07
C GLU A 455 27.02 -8.33 6.83
N TYR A 456 25.79 -8.69 7.22
CA TYR A 456 25.27 -10.06 7.07
C TYR A 456 24.28 -10.22 5.91
N ALA A 457 24.16 -9.19 5.05
CA ALA A 457 23.28 -9.27 3.89
C ALA A 457 23.84 -10.23 2.82
N PRO A 458 23.06 -11.18 2.30
CA PRO A 458 23.51 -12.13 1.28
C PRO A 458 23.81 -11.44 -0.06
N LEU A 459 24.74 -12.00 -0.85
CA LEU A 459 25.22 -11.48 -2.13
C LEU A 459 24.17 -11.50 -3.26
N GLU A 460 23.22 -12.43 -3.20
CA GLU A 460 22.12 -12.57 -4.18
C GLU A 460 20.84 -11.83 -3.75
N GLY A 461 20.92 -11.01 -2.69
CA GLY A 461 19.77 -10.30 -2.14
C GLY A 461 19.41 -9.02 -2.89
N GLU A 462 18.17 -8.55 -2.70
CA GLU A 462 17.77 -7.23 -3.16
C GLU A 462 18.31 -6.16 -2.19
N LEU A 463 19.02 -5.15 -2.71
CA LEU A 463 19.44 -3.99 -1.91
C LEU A 463 18.36 -2.91 -2.01
N HIS A 464 17.67 -2.63 -0.90
CA HIS A 464 16.66 -1.57 -0.86
C HIS A 464 17.21 -0.33 -0.16
N ILE A 465 17.40 0.75 -0.94
CA ILE A 465 17.85 2.05 -0.44
C ILE A 465 16.69 3.03 -0.42
N VAL A 466 16.54 3.75 0.69
CA VAL A 466 15.60 4.87 0.84
C VAL A 466 16.40 6.16 0.97
N SER A 467 16.31 7.06 -0.02
CA SER A 467 17.02 8.34 -0.03
C SER A 467 16.08 9.50 0.28
N CYS A 468 16.44 10.33 1.25
CA CYS A 468 15.68 11.52 1.63
C CYS A 468 16.17 12.75 0.86
N ILE A 469 15.27 13.62 0.42
CA ILE A 469 15.59 14.84 -0.34
C ILE A 469 14.87 16.03 0.30
N TYR A 470 15.63 17.01 0.78
CA TYR A 470 15.10 18.27 1.33
C TYR A 470 14.91 19.38 0.31
N ALA A 471 15.67 19.32 -0.79
CA ALA A 471 15.72 20.36 -1.82
C ALA A 471 16.19 19.75 -3.15
N PRO A 472 15.84 20.34 -4.30
CA PRO A 472 16.21 19.83 -5.62
C PRO A 472 17.72 19.61 -5.82
N ARG A 473 18.55 20.40 -5.13
CA ARG A 473 20.02 20.28 -5.17
C ARG A 473 20.57 18.93 -4.70
N HIS A 474 19.84 18.21 -3.85
CA HIS A 474 20.31 16.91 -3.33
C HIS A 474 19.97 15.75 -4.27
N VAL A 475 19.05 15.96 -5.23
CA VAL A 475 18.60 14.93 -6.16
C VAL A 475 19.77 14.29 -6.92
N PRO A 476 20.69 15.05 -7.53
CA PRO A 476 21.77 14.46 -8.33
C PRO A 476 22.67 13.52 -7.50
N ALA A 477 23.09 13.94 -6.31
CA ALA A 477 23.96 13.14 -5.45
C ALA A 477 23.26 11.86 -4.95
N MET A 478 21.98 11.96 -4.60
CA MET A 478 21.21 10.80 -4.13
C MET A 478 20.96 9.79 -5.25
N LEU A 479 20.64 10.25 -6.46
CA LEU A 479 20.45 9.37 -7.62
C LEU A 479 21.77 8.73 -8.07
N ASN A 480 22.89 9.48 -8.03
CA ASN A 480 24.22 8.92 -8.31
C ASN A 480 24.61 7.85 -7.29
N LEU A 481 24.25 8.02 -6.02
CA LEU A 481 24.51 7.01 -4.99
C LEU A 481 23.66 5.76 -5.21
N ILE A 482 22.41 5.92 -5.65
CA ILE A 482 21.54 4.81 -6.02
C ILE A 482 22.09 4.07 -7.24
N GLU A 483 22.55 4.78 -8.28
CA GLU A 483 23.17 4.14 -9.46
C GLU A 483 24.49 3.44 -9.10
N ALA A 484 25.32 4.08 -8.27
CA ALA A 484 26.55 3.51 -7.74
C ALA A 484 26.32 2.20 -6.97
N SER A 485 25.17 2.07 -6.31
CA SER A 485 24.82 0.90 -5.52
C SER A 485 24.41 -0.32 -6.35
N ARG A 486 24.45 -0.22 -7.69
CA ARG A 486 24.25 -1.37 -8.57
C ARG A 486 25.41 -2.35 -8.41
N TRP A 487 25.09 -3.50 -7.84
CA TRP A 487 26.02 -4.59 -7.63
C TRP A 487 25.67 -5.81 -8.47
N GLY A 488 26.68 -6.37 -9.16
CA GLY A 488 26.65 -7.69 -9.81
C GLY A 488 25.29 -8.19 -10.34
N GLU A 489 24.90 -9.39 -9.90
CA GLU A 489 23.64 -10.07 -10.28
C GLU A 489 22.42 -9.65 -9.44
N GLY A 490 22.61 -8.78 -8.43
CA GLY A 490 21.56 -8.36 -7.50
C GLY A 490 20.67 -7.24 -8.05
N THR A 491 19.42 -7.17 -7.58
CA THR A 491 18.50 -6.07 -7.91
C THR A 491 18.62 -4.94 -6.89
N VAL A 492 18.69 -3.69 -7.37
CA VAL A 492 18.59 -2.51 -6.52
C VAL A 492 17.17 -1.97 -6.62
N LYS A 493 16.49 -1.91 -5.47
CA LYS A 493 15.20 -1.21 -5.34
C LYS A 493 15.48 0.11 -4.64
N ALA A 494 14.99 1.21 -5.21
CA ALA A 494 15.19 2.53 -4.63
C ALA A 494 13.87 3.26 -4.39
N SER A 495 13.79 3.97 -3.27
CA SER A 495 12.67 4.84 -2.95
C SER A 495 13.19 6.20 -2.54
N VAL A 496 12.65 7.25 -3.15
CA VAL A 496 13.04 8.63 -2.86
C VAL A 496 11.92 9.28 -2.07
N ILE A 497 12.25 9.90 -0.93
CA ILE A 497 11.30 10.64 -0.11
C ILE A 497 11.60 12.13 -0.31
N HIS A 498 10.72 12.81 -1.06
CA HIS A 498 10.72 14.26 -1.11
C HIS A 498 10.07 14.79 0.16
N LEU A 499 10.90 15.43 0.97
CA LEU A 499 10.56 16.01 2.24
C LEU A 499 10.18 17.49 2.05
N ILE A 500 8.88 17.78 2.07
CA ILE A 500 8.29 19.12 1.93
C ILE A 500 8.00 19.73 3.32
N GLN A 501 8.51 20.92 3.57
CA GLN A 501 8.24 21.66 4.82
C GLN A 501 6.78 22.15 4.86
N LEU A 502 6.04 21.83 5.93
CA LEU A 502 4.75 22.48 6.23
C LEU A 502 5.01 23.89 6.75
N THR A 503 4.76 24.90 5.92
CA THR A 503 4.58 26.29 6.37
C THR A 503 3.22 26.43 7.09
N GLU A 504 3.09 27.36 8.04
CA GLU A 504 1.83 27.61 8.76
C GLU A 504 0.64 27.85 7.81
N LYS A 505 0.89 28.47 6.64
CA LYS A 505 -0.10 28.65 5.57
C LYS A 505 -0.60 27.33 4.96
N MET A 506 0.28 26.34 4.73
CA MET A 506 -0.11 25.02 4.21
C MET A 506 -0.89 24.19 5.25
N ALA A 507 -0.55 24.34 6.54
CA ALA A 507 -1.30 23.71 7.63
C ALA A 507 -2.75 24.23 7.68
N THR A 508 -2.96 25.53 7.52
CA THR A 508 -4.30 26.13 7.47
C THR A 508 -5.10 25.68 6.23
N THR A 509 -4.46 25.54 5.06
CA THR A 509 -5.12 25.09 3.83
C THR A 509 -5.55 23.61 3.90
N LEU A 510 -4.72 22.74 4.50
CA LEU A 510 -5.06 21.33 4.74
C LEU A 510 -6.21 21.16 5.75
N LEU A 511 -6.25 22.01 6.79
CA LEU A 511 -7.34 22.03 7.77
C LEU A 511 -8.66 22.56 7.18
N TYR A 512 -8.61 23.50 6.24
CA TYR A 512 -9.81 24.16 5.70
C TYR A 512 -10.30 23.68 4.33
N HIS A 513 -9.66 22.69 3.69
CA HIS A 513 -10.09 22.18 2.36
C HIS A 513 -10.33 23.30 1.33
N GLN A 514 -9.61 24.42 1.43
CA GLN A 514 -9.68 25.47 0.42
C GLN A 514 -8.76 25.06 -0.73
N ARG A 515 -9.34 24.92 -1.93
CA ARG A 515 -8.57 24.78 -3.17
C ARG A 515 -7.75 26.06 -3.36
N PRO A 516 -6.44 25.98 -3.66
CA PRO A 516 -5.69 27.15 -4.04
C PRO A 516 -6.26 27.69 -5.36
N GLU A 517 -6.77 28.92 -5.32
CA GLU A 517 -6.86 29.79 -6.48
C GLU A 517 -5.48 30.45 -6.61
N ASP A 518 -4.80 30.17 -7.72
CA ASP A 518 -3.75 30.96 -8.37
C ASP A 518 -2.79 31.75 -7.44
N GLU A 519 -1.87 31.07 -6.76
CA GLU A 519 -0.58 31.65 -6.35
C GLU A 519 0.53 30.63 -6.65
N ASP A 520 1.59 31.07 -7.35
CA ASP A 520 2.75 30.26 -7.71
C ASP A 520 3.55 29.88 -6.44
N ASP A 521 3.21 28.75 -5.83
CA ASP A 521 3.97 28.17 -4.72
C ASP A 521 5.33 27.65 -5.25
N GLU A 522 6.44 28.28 -4.88
CA GLU A 522 7.82 27.81 -5.19
C GLU A 522 8.03 26.32 -4.84
N ASN A 523 7.37 25.82 -3.78
CA ASN A 523 7.42 24.41 -3.36
C ASN A 523 6.79 23.44 -4.38
N ASP A 524 5.85 23.90 -5.19
CA ASP A 524 5.18 23.10 -6.22
C ASP A 524 6.02 23.03 -7.50
N GLU A 525 6.88 24.02 -7.76
CA GLU A 525 7.93 23.94 -8.79
C GLU A 525 9.04 22.97 -8.38
N ASP A 526 9.54 23.06 -7.14
CA ASP A 526 10.55 22.14 -6.61
C ASP A 526 10.07 20.68 -6.65
N GLY A 527 8.82 20.43 -6.28
CA GLY A 527 8.20 19.10 -6.37
C GLY A 527 8.14 18.55 -7.79
N ARG A 528 7.83 19.40 -8.78
CA ARG A 528 7.84 19.03 -10.21
C ARG A 528 9.24 18.75 -10.71
N HIS A 529 10.23 19.60 -10.39
CA HIS A 529 11.62 19.39 -10.76
C HIS A 529 12.19 18.08 -10.23
N ILE A 530 11.85 17.71 -8.99
CA ILE A 530 12.26 16.44 -8.39
C ILE A 530 11.57 15.26 -9.08
N GLY A 531 10.26 15.37 -9.35
CA GLY A 531 9.49 14.36 -10.08
C GLY A 531 10.07 14.08 -11.47
N ASP A 532 10.28 15.13 -12.24
CA ASP A 532 10.83 15.05 -13.61
C ASP A 532 12.24 14.44 -13.62
N ALA A 533 13.08 14.80 -12.64
CA ALA A 533 14.43 14.24 -12.52
C ALA A 533 14.42 12.74 -12.19
N VAL A 534 13.54 12.30 -11.28
CA VAL A 534 13.39 10.88 -10.92
C VAL A 534 12.82 10.06 -12.07
N ASP A 535 11.82 10.59 -12.78
CA ASP A 535 11.23 9.93 -13.95
C ASP A 535 12.23 9.84 -15.10
N SER A 536 13.02 10.90 -15.34
CA SER A 536 14.10 10.91 -16.33
C SER A 536 15.19 9.88 -15.99
N PHE A 537 15.59 9.81 -14.72
CA PHE A 537 16.56 8.83 -14.25
C PHE A 537 16.05 7.40 -14.43
N SER A 538 14.81 7.11 -13.99
CA SER A 538 14.19 5.79 -14.12
C SER A 538 14.06 5.36 -15.58
N GLY A 539 13.73 6.30 -16.48
CA GLY A 539 13.67 6.05 -17.92
C GLY A 539 15.03 5.74 -18.56
N LYS A 540 16.12 6.32 -18.06
CA LYS A 540 17.49 6.12 -18.58
C LYS A 540 18.17 4.88 -18.04
N THR A 541 18.13 4.66 -16.72
CA THR A 541 18.88 3.57 -16.06
C THR A 541 18.10 2.26 -16.02
N GLY A 542 16.78 2.33 -16.21
CA GLY A 542 15.87 1.19 -16.07
C GLY A 542 15.60 0.78 -14.62
N LEU A 543 16.16 1.49 -13.64
CA LEU A 543 15.88 1.28 -12.22
C LEU A 543 14.49 1.81 -11.87
N CYS A 544 13.68 0.99 -11.20
CA CYS A 544 12.38 1.43 -10.70
C CYS A 544 12.58 2.23 -9.40
N VAL A 545 12.51 3.55 -9.51
CA VAL A 545 12.56 4.47 -8.36
C VAL A 545 11.14 4.90 -8.02
N VAL A 546 10.72 4.70 -6.77
CA VAL A 546 9.40 5.15 -6.29
C VAL A 546 9.56 6.48 -5.55
N LEU A 547 8.91 7.53 -6.04
CA LEU A 547 8.88 8.83 -5.38
C LEU A 547 7.72 8.90 -4.36
N HIS A 548 8.05 9.26 -3.12
CA HIS A 548 7.11 9.54 -2.05
C HIS A 548 7.17 11.02 -1.68
N HIS A 549 6.01 11.67 -1.56
CA HIS A 549 5.93 13.01 -0.98
C HIS A 549 5.51 12.89 0.48
N ALA A 550 6.28 13.52 1.37
CA ALA A 550 5.98 13.59 2.79
C ALA A 550 6.05 15.06 3.24
N CYS A 551 4.92 15.59 3.70
CA CYS A 551 4.83 16.93 4.26
C CYS A 551 5.01 16.85 5.79
N PHE A 552 5.88 17.67 6.38
CA PHE A 552 6.15 17.64 7.83
C PHE A 552 6.39 19.01 8.45
N ALA A 553 6.13 19.09 9.76
CA ALA A 553 6.79 20.05 10.65
C ALA A 553 8.10 19.43 11.17
N PHE A 554 9.14 20.22 11.44
CA PHE A 554 10.46 19.72 11.86
C PHE A 554 10.41 18.77 13.07
N GLU A 555 9.47 18.97 13.99
CA GLU A 555 9.27 18.08 15.14
C GLU A 555 8.79 16.67 14.78
N GLY A 556 8.14 16.51 13.62
CA GLY A 556 7.56 15.26 13.13
C GLY A 556 8.35 14.57 12.02
N MET A 557 9.33 15.25 11.40
CA MET A 557 10.02 14.74 10.20
C MET A 557 10.62 13.34 10.39
N HIS A 558 11.31 13.11 11.51
CA HIS A 558 11.92 11.81 11.80
C HIS A 558 10.87 10.70 11.95
N LYS A 559 9.67 11.01 12.46
CA LYS A 559 8.58 10.02 12.59
C LYS A 559 8.10 9.55 11.22
N ASP A 560 7.99 10.44 10.26
CA ASP A 560 7.47 10.08 8.94
C ASP A 560 8.52 9.34 8.10
N VAL A 561 9.79 9.75 8.17
CA VAL A 561 10.90 8.96 7.60
C VAL A 561 10.96 7.57 8.21
N CYS A 562 10.89 7.45 9.54
CA CYS A 562 10.89 6.14 10.21
C CYS A 562 9.65 5.30 9.87
N LYS A 563 8.46 5.90 9.75
CA LYS A 563 7.24 5.18 9.31
C LYS A 563 7.36 4.63 7.89
N ILE A 564 7.97 5.41 6.98
CA ILE A 564 8.22 4.95 5.61
C ILE A 564 9.26 3.84 5.61
N ALA A 565 10.35 3.98 6.37
CA ALA A 565 11.33 2.92 6.56
C ALA A 565 10.71 1.64 7.17
N GLU A 566 9.80 1.77 8.16
CA GLU A 566 9.06 0.64 8.72
C GLU A 566 8.09 -0.04 7.74
N ARG A 567 7.66 0.68 6.70
CA ARG A 567 6.76 0.15 5.66
C ARG A 567 7.52 -0.56 4.56
N GLU A 568 8.63 0.04 4.14
CA GLU A 568 9.43 -0.38 3.00
C GLU A 568 10.54 -1.37 3.38
N PHE A 569 10.92 -1.46 4.67
CA PHE A 569 12.03 -2.27 5.18
C PHE A 569 13.34 -2.09 4.38
N PRO A 570 13.83 -0.85 4.25
CA PRO A 570 15.07 -0.61 3.53
C PRO A 570 16.26 -1.24 4.26
N SER A 571 17.22 -1.72 3.48
CA SER A 571 18.53 -2.10 4.00
C SER A 571 19.29 -0.88 4.55
N MET A 572 19.12 0.27 3.89
CA MET A 572 19.78 1.51 4.26
C MET A 572 18.90 2.73 3.99
N VAL A 573 18.89 3.69 4.92
CA VAL A 573 18.29 5.02 4.73
C VAL A 573 19.41 6.04 4.59
N VAL A 574 19.38 6.84 3.53
CA VAL A 574 20.35 7.92 3.29
C VAL A 574 19.67 9.27 3.49
N VAL A 575 20.23 10.11 4.36
CA VAL A 575 19.78 11.48 4.62
C VAL A 575 20.83 12.50 4.17
N PRO A 576 20.45 13.65 3.61
CA PRO A 576 21.39 14.72 3.30
C PRO A 576 21.96 15.35 4.57
N PHE A 577 23.20 15.82 4.51
CA PHE A 577 23.76 16.67 5.54
C PHE A 577 23.05 18.04 5.57
N HIS A 578 22.85 18.58 6.78
CA HIS A 578 22.04 19.79 7.02
C HIS A 578 22.72 21.09 6.54
N LYS A 579 24.03 21.04 6.23
CA LYS A 579 24.77 22.17 5.65
C LYS A 579 25.25 21.83 4.25
N HIS A 580 25.47 22.85 3.44
CA HIS A 580 26.03 22.69 2.10
C HIS A 580 27.12 23.73 1.83
N VAL A 581 28.03 23.43 0.92
CA VAL A 581 29.08 24.36 0.50
C VAL A 581 28.53 25.20 -0.65
N ARG A 582 28.55 26.53 -0.52
CA ARG A 582 28.21 27.46 -1.61
C ARG A 582 29.36 27.50 -2.63
N VAL A 583 29.07 28.04 -3.82
CA VAL A 583 30.06 28.27 -4.88
C VAL A 583 31.25 29.12 -4.38
N ASP A 584 31.00 30.02 -3.43
CA ASP A 584 32.03 30.87 -2.79
C ASP A 584 32.91 30.12 -1.76
N GLY A 585 32.74 28.81 -1.60
CA GLY A 585 33.46 27.98 -0.64
C GLY A 585 33.00 28.13 0.82
N ARG A 586 31.99 28.97 1.10
CA ARG A 586 31.42 29.11 2.44
C ARG A 586 30.39 28.03 2.73
N ILE A 587 30.40 27.51 3.95
CA ILE A 587 29.40 26.53 4.42
C ILE A 587 28.15 27.29 4.88
N GLU A 588 27.01 27.03 4.25
CA GLU A 588 25.72 27.60 4.60
C GLU A 588 24.86 26.54 5.31
N VAL A 589 24.19 26.96 6.39
CA VAL A 589 23.23 26.13 7.11
C VAL A 589 21.87 26.29 6.43
N THR A 590 21.32 25.22 5.85
CA THR A 590 20.03 25.30 5.16
C THR A 590 18.90 25.55 6.15
N ASN A 591 18.85 24.75 7.23
CA ASN A 591 17.93 24.93 8.36
C ASN A 591 18.40 24.09 9.57
N GLU A 592 18.36 24.64 10.78
CA GLU A 592 18.68 23.91 12.01
C GLU A 592 17.71 22.75 12.28
N GLY A 593 16.47 22.86 11.79
CA GLY A 593 15.47 21.79 11.91
C GLY A 593 15.87 20.47 11.23
N TYR A 594 16.66 20.53 10.16
CA TYR A 594 17.19 19.31 9.50
C TYR A 594 18.21 18.60 10.38
N GLN A 595 19.03 19.33 11.13
CA GLN A 595 19.99 18.75 12.06
C GLN A 595 19.28 17.97 13.17
N ILE A 596 18.25 18.58 13.78
CA ILE A 596 17.46 17.94 14.85
C ILE A 596 16.83 16.64 14.35
N ALA A 597 16.27 16.67 13.14
CA ALA A 597 15.63 15.50 12.58
C ALA A 597 16.63 14.41 12.16
N ASN A 598 17.79 14.76 11.59
CA ASN A 598 18.86 13.81 11.28
C ASN A 598 19.33 13.08 12.55
N ASN A 599 19.52 13.81 13.64
CA ASN A 599 19.88 13.21 14.93
C ASN A 599 18.80 12.23 15.41
N LYS A 600 17.52 12.63 15.35
CA LYS A 600 16.41 11.74 15.73
C LYS A 600 16.25 10.53 14.81
N ILE A 601 16.61 10.64 13.53
CA ILE A 601 16.63 9.51 12.59
C ILE A 601 17.77 8.56 12.95
N LEU A 602 18.98 9.07 13.19
CA LEU A 602 20.14 8.28 13.63
C LEU A 602 19.88 7.53 14.96
N GLU A 603 19.07 8.10 15.85
CA GLU A 603 18.68 7.46 17.12
C GLU A 603 17.57 6.40 16.98
N LYS A 604 16.62 6.59 16.05
CA LYS A 604 15.36 5.82 15.99
C LYS A 604 15.21 4.92 14.77
N ALA A 605 16.10 5.02 13.79
CA ALA A 605 16.03 4.21 12.59
C ALA A 605 16.19 2.72 12.90
N TYR A 606 15.43 1.90 12.18
CA TYR A 606 15.43 0.44 12.30
C TYR A 606 16.37 -0.26 11.30
N CYS A 607 17.21 0.52 10.62
CA CYS A 607 18.11 0.07 9.56
C CYS A 607 19.40 0.89 9.62
N THR A 608 20.36 0.54 8.79
CA THR A 608 21.59 1.31 8.61
C THR A 608 21.27 2.71 8.09
N VAL A 609 21.88 3.72 8.70
CA VAL A 609 21.65 5.12 8.33
C VAL A 609 22.93 5.70 7.75
N GLY A 610 22.84 6.30 6.57
CA GLY A 610 23.90 7.08 5.96
C GLY A 610 23.60 8.56 5.99
N VAL A 611 24.54 9.40 6.41
CA VAL A 611 24.46 10.85 6.26
C VAL A 611 25.40 11.25 5.11
N LEU A 612 24.84 11.77 4.02
CA LEU A 612 25.59 12.16 2.84
C LEU A 612 25.86 13.68 2.84
N LEU A 613 27.14 14.03 2.91
CA LEU A 613 27.64 15.37 2.66
C LEU A 613 28.08 15.46 1.19
N ASP A 614 27.29 16.13 0.38
CA ASP A 614 27.61 16.36 -1.04
C ASP A 614 28.58 17.54 -1.21
N ARG A 615 29.71 17.27 -1.87
CA ARG A 615 30.75 18.22 -2.27
C ARG A 615 31.09 18.09 -3.76
N GLY A 616 30.08 17.77 -4.58
CA GLY A 616 30.23 17.63 -6.04
C GLY A 616 30.03 16.21 -6.56
N PHE A 617 29.64 15.27 -5.71
CA PHE A 617 29.23 13.92 -6.13
C PHE A 617 27.96 13.96 -6.99
N GLY A 618 27.11 14.97 -6.78
CA GLY A 618 25.97 15.25 -7.66
C GLY A 618 26.35 15.69 -9.08
N GLY A 619 27.55 16.25 -9.31
CA GLY A 619 28.01 16.69 -10.64
C GLY A 619 28.30 15.54 -11.61
N LEU A 620 28.37 14.29 -11.11
CA LEU A 620 28.67 13.08 -11.88
C LEU A 620 27.51 12.59 -12.76
N VAL A 621 26.34 13.27 -12.75
CA VAL A 621 25.14 12.89 -13.54
C VAL A 621 25.44 12.75 -15.04
N TYR A 622 26.50 13.37 -15.55
CA TYR A 622 26.90 13.31 -16.96
C TYR A 622 28.07 12.36 -17.29
N THR A 623 28.80 11.84 -16.30
CA THR A 623 30.04 11.06 -16.55
C THR A 623 29.87 9.55 -16.40
N LEU A 624 28.68 9.08 -16.00
CA LEU A 624 28.30 7.67 -16.17
C LEU A 624 27.83 7.36 -17.60
N ASP A 625 27.55 8.38 -18.43
CA ASP A 625 27.46 8.25 -19.88
C ASP A 625 28.86 8.05 -20.49
N ALA A 626 28.94 7.31 -21.60
CA ALA A 626 30.13 6.61 -22.07
C ALA A 626 31.23 7.46 -22.76
N SER A 627 31.35 8.77 -22.49
CA SER A 627 32.15 9.65 -23.37
C SER A 627 33.03 10.73 -22.73
N SER A 628 33.17 10.83 -21.40
CA SER A 628 34.13 11.78 -20.82
C SER A 628 34.72 11.31 -19.48
N ASP A 629 36.06 11.27 -19.47
CA ASP A 629 37.03 10.85 -18.44
C ASP A 629 37.35 9.34 -18.28
N PRO A 630 38.61 8.92 -18.52
CA PRO A 630 39.07 7.53 -18.34
C PRO A 630 39.39 7.16 -16.88
N PHE A 631 39.29 8.11 -15.94
CA PHE A 631 39.52 7.87 -14.51
C PHE A 631 38.18 7.56 -13.84
N GLY A 632 38.01 6.33 -13.34
CA GLY A 632 36.83 5.92 -12.61
C GLY A 632 36.61 6.71 -11.31
N VAL A 633 35.41 6.59 -10.74
CA VAL A 633 35.01 7.20 -9.46
C VAL A 633 35.79 6.50 -8.33
N GLY A 634 36.80 7.18 -7.78
CA GLY A 634 37.57 6.69 -6.65
C GLY A 634 36.83 6.83 -5.33
N VAL A 635 36.68 5.73 -4.59
CA VAL A 635 36.03 5.64 -3.28
C VAL A 635 37.04 5.19 -2.22
N LEU A 636 37.21 5.98 -1.17
CA LEU A 636 38.07 5.63 -0.02
C LEU A 636 37.21 5.25 1.18
N VAL A 637 37.48 4.08 1.76
CA VAL A 637 36.87 3.60 3.00
C VAL A 637 37.89 3.71 4.11
N VAL A 638 37.54 4.40 5.19
CA VAL A 638 38.40 4.50 6.38
C VAL A 638 37.92 3.50 7.43
N PHE A 639 38.83 2.64 7.88
CA PHE A 639 38.54 1.60 8.89
C PHE A 639 39.45 1.78 10.11
N LEU A 640 38.88 2.18 11.25
CA LEU A 640 39.53 2.23 12.55
C LEU A 640 39.20 0.98 13.40
N GLY A 641 38.02 0.41 13.19
CA GLY A 641 37.48 -0.73 13.92
C GLY A 641 36.15 -0.41 14.60
N GLY A 642 35.30 -1.43 14.72
CA GLY A 642 33.97 -1.32 15.31
C GLY A 642 32.81 -1.51 14.34
N ALA A 643 31.61 -1.63 14.92
CA ALA A 643 30.35 -1.93 14.24
C ALA A 643 30.03 -1.02 13.05
N ASP A 644 30.17 0.30 13.22
CA ASP A 644 29.86 1.27 12.17
C ASP A 644 30.84 1.20 10.99
N ASP A 645 32.13 0.92 11.26
CA ASP A 645 33.17 0.78 10.23
C ASP A 645 33.00 -0.51 9.44
N ARG A 646 32.59 -1.62 10.09
CA ARG A 646 32.24 -2.88 9.41
C ARG A 646 31.07 -2.68 8.44
N GLU A 647 30.05 -1.94 8.87
CA GLU A 647 28.89 -1.61 8.05
C GLU A 647 29.25 -0.69 6.86
N ALA A 648 30.10 0.31 7.11
CA ALA A 648 30.64 1.21 6.09
C ALA A 648 31.46 0.45 5.03
N ALA A 649 32.33 -0.46 5.47
CA ALA A 649 33.11 -1.33 4.60
C ALA A 649 32.23 -2.32 3.83
N ALA A 650 31.20 -2.89 4.47
CA ALA A 650 30.25 -3.78 3.80
C ALA A 650 29.49 -3.05 2.69
N PHE A 651 29.03 -1.81 2.91
CA PHE A 651 28.41 -1.00 1.86
C PHE A 651 29.38 -0.71 0.72
N ALA A 652 30.59 -0.26 1.03
CA ALA A 652 31.59 0.09 0.02
C ALA A 652 32.09 -1.12 -0.79
N GLY A 653 32.19 -2.31 -0.18
CA GLY A 653 32.48 -3.55 -0.90
C GLY A 653 31.45 -3.83 -2.00
N LYS A 654 30.17 -3.48 -1.78
CA LYS A 654 29.13 -3.62 -2.81
C LYS A 654 29.32 -2.64 -3.97
N LEU A 655 29.78 -1.42 -3.69
CA LEU A 655 30.09 -0.41 -4.71
C LEU A 655 31.22 -0.87 -5.65
N ALA A 656 32.13 -1.73 -5.17
CA ALA A 656 33.25 -2.24 -5.95
C ALA A 656 32.84 -3.12 -7.15
N TYR A 657 31.61 -3.63 -7.18
CA TYR A 657 31.09 -4.35 -8.35
C TYR A 657 30.76 -3.45 -9.53
N HIS A 658 30.60 -2.14 -9.31
CA HIS A 658 30.29 -1.22 -10.38
C HIS A 658 31.54 -1.00 -11.26
N PRO A 659 31.47 -1.17 -12.60
CA PRO A 659 32.65 -1.22 -13.47
C PRO A 659 33.45 0.09 -13.55
N ARG A 660 32.87 1.19 -13.08
CA ARG A 660 33.52 2.52 -13.05
C ARG A 660 33.97 2.96 -11.65
N MET A 661 33.87 2.08 -10.64
CA MET A 661 34.26 2.42 -9.26
C MET A 661 35.55 1.70 -8.88
N SER A 662 36.50 2.46 -8.33
CA SER A 662 37.69 1.92 -7.68
C SER A 662 37.56 2.13 -6.19
N VAL A 663 37.47 1.05 -5.42
CA VAL A 663 37.29 1.11 -3.97
C VAL A 663 38.61 0.78 -3.30
N VAL A 664 39.03 1.63 -2.36
CA VAL A 664 40.22 1.45 -1.54
C VAL A 664 39.79 1.38 -0.08
N LEU A 665 40.13 0.30 0.62
CA LEU A 665 39.93 0.18 2.07
C LEU A 665 41.24 0.46 2.80
N MET A 666 41.27 1.54 3.56
CA MET A 666 42.42 1.97 4.35
C MET A 666 42.18 1.69 5.84
N ARG A 667 42.92 0.73 6.38
CA ARG A 667 42.90 0.36 7.79
C ARG A 667 43.98 1.11 8.56
N PHE A 668 43.57 1.83 9.60
CA PHE A 668 44.49 2.50 10.51
C PHE A 668 44.74 1.62 11.75
N LEU A 669 46.02 1.43 12.10
CA LEU A 669 46.44 0.66 13.27
C LEU A 669 47.30 1.53 14.21
N PRO A 670 47.22 1.34 15.53
CA PRO A 670 48.08 2.06 16.46
C PRO A 670 49.53 1.61 16.29
N ALA A 671 50.47 2.56 16.23
CA ALA A 671 51.89 2.26 16.26
C ALA A 671 52.30 1.70 17.64
N ALA A 672 53.08 0.61 17.65
CA ALA A 672 53.54 0.02 18.90
C ALA A 672 54.47 1.01 19.63
N LYS A 673 54.32 1.13 20.95
CA LYS A 673 55.33 1.80 21.78
C LYS A 673 56.60 0.95 21.70
N GLU A 674 57.70 1.52 21.23
CA GLU A 674 59.02 0.90 21.41
C GLU A 674 59.23 0.70 22.91
N GLU A 675 59.30 -0.56 23.35
CA GLU A 675 59.75 -0.89 24.69
C GLU A 675 61.19 -0.39 24.85
N ALA A 676 61.33 0.70 25.59
CA ALA A 676 62.62 1.20 26.03
C ALA A 676 63.31 0.09 26.82
N LYS A 677 64.42 -0.42 26.26
CA LYS A 677 65.40 -1.25 26.94
C LYS A 677 65.81 -0.58 28.27
N VAL A 678 65.44 -1.16 29.40
CA VAL A 678 66.16 -0.97 30.67
C VAL A 678 66.26 -2.30 31.42
N ASN A 679 67.53 -2.69 31.57
CA ASN A 679 68.19 -3.74 32.34
C ASN A 679 67.47 -4.47 33.49
N GLU A 680 67.85 -5.74 33.57
CA GLU A 680 67.82 -6.64 34.73
C GLU A 680 68.20 -5.96 36.06
N ALA A 681 67.35 -6.08 37.09
CA ALA A 681 67.73 -6.36 38.49
C ALA A 681 66.52 -6.52 39.45
N SER A 682 66.38 -7.75 40.00
CA SER A 682 65.73 -8.18 41.25
C SER A 682 64.18 -8.15 41.39
N PRO A 683 63.57 -9.23 41.95
CA PRO A 683 62.19 -9.25 42.38
C PRO A 683 62.11 -8.96 43.90
N LEU A 684 61.43 -7.90 44.29
CA LEU A 684 60.92 -7.75 45.66
C LEU A 684 59.50 -7.22 45.61
N ALA A 685 58.63 -8.01 46.22
CA ALA A 685 57.18 -7.89 46.24
C ALA A 685 56.72 -6.51 46.74
N GLY A 686 55.81 -5.92 45.97
CA GLY A 686 54.98 -4.80 46.38
C GLY A 686 53.55 -5.11 45.96
N GLU A 687 52.71 -5.38 46.94
CA GLU A 687 51.26 -5.34 46.83
C GLU A 687 50.83 -3.98 46.28
N ASN A 688 50.01 -3.98 45.23
CA ASN A 688 48.90 -3.06 45.00
C ASN A 688 48.22 -3.49 43.68
N GLU A 689 47.32 -4.47 43.82
CA GLU A 689 46.26 -4.75 42.86
C GLU A 689 45.29 -3.57 42.81
N GLU A 690 45.49 -2.65 41.88
CA GLU A 690 44.36 -1.93 41.29
C GLU A 690 43.86 -2.72 40.09
N VAL A 691 42.90 -3.61 40.37
CA VAL A 691 42.15 -4.41 39.41
C VAL A 691 41.36 -3.48 38.47
N ILE A 692 41.85 -3.30 37.25
CA ILE A 692 41.15 -2.61 36.16
C ILE A 692 40.05 -3.55 35.62
N LEU A 693 38.80 -3.23 35.95
CA LEU A 693 37.60 -4.07 35.76
C LEU A 693 36.87 -3.84 34.42
N SER A 694 37.57 -3.69 33.28
CA SER A 694 36.92 -3.31 31.99
C SER A 694 37.44 -4.00 30.70
N ILE A 695 37.75 -5.30 30.71
CA ILE A 695 38.23 -6.01 29.50
C ILE A 695 37.50 -7.35 29.21
N PRO A 696 36.20 -7.32 28.85
CA PRO A 696 35.66 -8.38 27.98
C PRO A 696 35.20 -7.88 26.59
N GLU A 697 34.42 -6.79 26.52
CA GLU A 697 33.78 -6.32 25.26
C GLU A 697 34.80 -5.90 24.17
N ARG A 698 35.95 -5.35 24.57
CA ARG A 698 37.01 -4.90 23.64
C ARG A 698 37.75 -6.03 22.93
N ALA A 699 37.77 -7.23 23.52
CA ALA A 699 38.40 -8.38 22.90
C ALA A 699 37.48 -8.99 21.83
N GLU A 700 36.18 -9.11 22.14
CA GLU A 700 35.18 -9.63 21.22
C GLU A 700 35.01 -8.76 19.97
N ASP A 701 34.96 -7.42 20.12
CA ASP A 701 34.81 -6.54 18.96
C ASP A 701 36.04 -6.54 18.05
N LYS A 702 37.26 -6.65 18.61
CA LYS A 702 38.49 -6.79 17.83
C LYS A 702 38.57 -8.15 17.12
N GLU A 703 38.08 -9.22 17.75
CA GLU A 703 38.00 -10.53 17.12
C GLU A 703 36.99 -10.53 15.96
N ARG A 704 35.82 -9.91 16.17
CA ARG A 704 34.81 -9.72 15.10
C ARG A 704 35.34 -8.86 13.96
N ASP A 705 36.07 -7.78 14.25
CA ASP A 705 36.73 -6.97 13.23
C ASP A 705 37.73 -7.80 12.41
N GLY A 706 38.50 -8.66 13.07
CA GLY A 706 39.42 -9.59 12.41
C GLY A 706 38.71 -10.59 11.50
N GLN A 707 37.63 -11.22 11.98
CA GLN A 707 36.81 -12.15 11.20
C GLN A 707 36.14 -11.47 10.00
N PHE A 708 35.59 -10.28 10.21
CA PHE A 708 34.99 -9.47 9.14
C PHE A 708 36.04 -9.14 8.07
N LEU A 709 37.19 -8.58 8.46
CA LEU A 709 38.24 -8.20 7.52
C LEU A 709 38.83 -9.41 6.77
N ALA A 710 38.97 -10.57 7.41
CA ALA A 710 39.39 -11.80 6.73
C ALA A 710 38.38 -12.19 5.63
N SER A 711 37.09 -12.19 5.97
CA SER A 711 36.02 -12.49 5.01
C SER A 711 35.90 -11.43 3.91
N PHE A 712 36.21 -10.16 4.22
CA PHE A 712 36.20 -9.06 3.26
C PHE A 712 37.39 -9.17 2.30
N HIS A 713 38.57 -9.51 2.81
CA HIS A 713 39.77 -9.71 2.03
C HIS A 713 39.60 -10.87 1.05
N GLU A 714 39.07 -12.01 1.50
CA GLU A 714 38.78 -13.15 0.64
C GLU A 714 37.76 -12.82 -0.45
N ARG A 715 36.72 -12.05 -0.12
CA ARG A 715 35.64 -11.71 -1.08
C ARG A 715 36.05 -10.65 -2.10
N TYR A 716 36.67 -9.56 -1.67
CA TYR A 716 36.84 -8.35 -2.49
C TYR A 716 38.28 -8.05 -2.87
N VAL A 717 39.24 -8.36 -1.98
CA VAL A 717 40.65 -8.05 -2.23
C VAL A 717 41.29 -9.15 -3.07
N ALA A 718 41.02 -10.42 -2.76
CA ALA A 718 41.52 -11.55 -3.54
C ALA A 718 40.94 -11.61 -4.95
N SER A 719 39.73 -11.09 -5.16
CA SER A 719 39.10 -10.95 -6.48
C SER A 719 39.60 -9.71 -7.27
N GLY A 720 40.41 -8.85 -6.64
CA GLY A 720 40.95 -7.63 -7.26
C GLY A 720 39.96 -6.47 -7.37
N LEU A 721 38.78 -6.56 -6.73
CA LEU A 721 37.75 -5.53 -6.76
C LEU A 721 38.07 -4.35 -5.81
N VAL A 722 38.71 -4.64 -4.66
CA VAL A 722 39.05 -3.63 -3.65
C VAL A 722 40.55 -3.65 -3.36
N THR A 723 41.17 -2.46 -3.32
CA THR A 723 42.56 -2.31 -2.87
C THR A 723 42.62 -2.16 -1.36
N TYR A 724 43.45 -2.95 -0.69
CA TYR A 724 43.59 -2.91 0.78
C TYR A 724 44.92 -2.27 1.18
N ILE A 725 44.87 -1.25 2.06
CA ILE A 725 46.03 -0.49 2.54
C ILE A 725 46.00 -0.47 4.07
N GLU A 726 47.12 -0.82 4.71
CA GLU A 726 47.30 -0.66 6.16
C GLU A 726 48.26 0.48 6.46
N LYS A 727 47.87 1.38 7.36
CA LYS A 727 48.72 2.47 7.84
C LYS A 727 48.80 2.48 9.36
N ARG A 728 50.02 2.50 9.88
CA ARG A 728 50.27 2.65 11.33
C ARG A 728 50.36 4.12 11.67
N VAL A 729 49.69 4.55 12.72
CA VAL A 729 49.66 5.96 13.17
C VAL A 729 49.78 6.07 14.68
N HIS A 730 50.38 7.16 15.15
CA HIS A 730 50.61 7.45 16.57
C HIS A 730 49.47 8.25 17.23
N GLY A 731 48.56 8.82 16.45
CA GLY A 731 47.41 9.58 16.94
C GLY A 731 46.54 10.16 15.83
N GLY A 732 45.47 10.85 16.21
CA GLY A 732 44.44 11.34 15.27
C GLY A 732 44.90 12.44 14.32
N ILE A 733 45.90 13.22 14.72
CA ILE A 733 46.48 14.28 13.88
C ILE A 733 47.20 13.67 12.66
N GLU A 734 47.87 12.53 12.82
CA GLU A 734 48.54 11.84 11.70
C GLU A 734 47.53 11.25 10.71
N ILE A 735 46.36 10.81 11.21
CA ILE A 735 45.22 10.41 10.36
C ILE A 735 44.74 11.60 9.55
N ALA A 736 44.54 12.76 10.20
CA ALA A 736 44.14 13.99 9.53
C ALA A 736 45.14 14.40 8.44
N MET A 737 46.44 14.44 8.75
CA MET A 737 47.49 14.73 7.76
C MET A 737 47.50 13.75 6.59
N THR A 738 47.29 12.46 6.87
CA THR A 738 47.19 11.43 5.84
C THR A 738 46.02 11.70 4.90
N LEU A 739 44.82 11.92 5.46
CA LEU A 739 43.63 12.21 4.68
C LEU A 739 43.80 13.51 3.90
N SER A 740 44.38 14.56 4.50
CA SER A 740 44.66 15.84 3.84
C SER A 740 45.62 15.70 2.66
N SER A 741 46.60 14.79 2.73
CA SER A 741 47.57 14.56 1.66
C SER A 741 46.96 13.95 0.39
N MET A 742 45.82 13.25 0.52
CA MET A 742 45.10 12.59 -0.59
C MET A 742 44.01 13.48 -1.22
N LYS A 743 44.15 14.81 -1.11
CA LYS A 743 43.17 15.76 -1.61
C LYS A 743 43.05 15.67 -3.14
N GLY A 744 41.85 15.41 -3.62
CA GLY A 744 41.53 15.33 -5.06
C GLY A 744 41.73 13.96 -5.70
N GLU A 745 42.24 12.96 -4.97
CA GLU A 745 42.40 11.59 -5.48
C GLU A 745 41.10 10.78 -5.41
N TYR A 746 40.27 11.05 -4.41
CA TYR A 746 39.01 10.34 -4.16
C TYR A 746 37.81 11.27 -4.23
N THR A 747 36.74 10.77 -4.86
CA THR A 747 35.49 11.48 -5.08
C THR A 747 34.45 11.24 -3.98
N LEU A 748 34.53 10.09 -3.30
CA LEU A 748 33.67 9.70 -2.20
C LEU A 748 34.49 9.08 -1.06
N PHE A 749 34.28 9.57 0.15
CA PHE A 749 34.82 9.00 1.39
C PHE A 749 33.68 8.30 2.14
N VAL A 750 33.85 7.03 2.47
CA VAL A 750 32.89 6.24 3.24
C VAL A 750 33.50 5.95 4.60
N VAL A 751 32.86 6.42 5.67
CA VAL A 751 33.40 6.32 7.03
C VAL A 751 32.31 5.85 7.98
N GLY A 752 32.65 5.00 8.94
CA GLY A 752 31.75 4.71 10.05
C GLY A 752 31.64 5.93 10.96
N ARG A 753 30.48 6.10 11.60
CA ARG A 753 30.28 7.13 12.62
C ARG A 753 31.27 6.92 13.78
N GLY A 754 31.40 5.69 14.27
CA GLY A 754 32.25 5.36 15.41
C GLY A 754 31.65 5.87 16.71
N LYS A 755 31.54 5.01 17.73
CA LYS A 755 31.05 5.44 19.06
C LYS A 755 32.11 6.30 19.75
N HIS A 756 31.64 7.25 20.57
CA HIS A 756 32.44 8.13 21.43
C HIS A 756 33.20 7.34 22.50
N ASP A 757 34.19 6.54 22.11
CA ASP A 757 35.07 5.89 23.06
C ASP A 757 36.17 6.88 23.43
N GLU A 758 35.98 7.54 24.57
CA GLU A 758 36.85 8.56 25.18
C GLU A 758 38.30 8.11 25.42
N SER A 759 38.62 6.83 25.17
CA SER A 759 39.87 6.16 25.51
C SER A 759 40.64 5.56 24.32
N SER A 760 40.19 5.80 23.07
CA SER A 760 40.95 5.35 21.91
C SER A 760 42.16 6.28 21.67
N THR A 761 43.38 5.73 21.72
CA THR A 761 44.62 6.46 21.43
C THR A 761 44.73 6.92 19.97
N MET A 762 43.84 6.43 19.10
CA MET A 762 43.82 6.77 17.67
C MET A 762 42.98 8.01 17.38
N THR A 763 42.02 8.35 18.23
CA THR A 763 41.18 9.55 18.09
C THR A 763 41.65 10.73 18.96
N THR A 764 42.63 10.51 19.84
CA THR A 764 43.30 11.59 20.60
C THR A 764 43.93 12.62 19.66
N GLY A 765 43.52 13.89 19.80
CA GLY A 765 43.94 15.01 18.96
C GLY A 765 42.94 15.40 17.85
N LEU A 766 41.88 14.62 17.60
CA LEU A 766 40.81 14.99 16.66
C LEU A 766 39.67 15.79 17.32
N ARG A 767 39.77 16.06 18.63
CA ARG A 767 38.75 16.77 19.42
C ARG A 767 38.60 18.24 19.03
N ASP A 768 39.66 18.86 18.54
CA ASP A 768 39.65 20.24 18.07
C ASP A 768 38.75 20.43 16.82
N PHE A 769 38.37 19.32 16.17
CA PHE A 769 37.50 19.28 14.98
C PHE A 769 36.10 18.70 15.25
N GLU A 770 35.66 18.62 16.51
CA GLU A 770 34.34 18.08 16.90
C GLU A 770 33.18 19.09 16.75
N ASP A 771 33.20 19.97 15.75
CA ASP A 771 32.09 20.87 15.44
C ASP A 771 30.76 20.11 15.16
N TYR A 772 30.87 18.82 14.83
CA TYR A 772 29.76 17.96 14.39
C TYR A 772 29.75 16.60 15.10
N SER A 773 29.46 16.57 16.40
CA SER A 773 29.42 15.33 17.21
C SER A 773 28.53 14.21 16.65
N HIS A 774 27.46 14.53 15.93
CA HIS A 774 26.56 13.54 15.31
C HIS A 774 27.17 12.75 14.13
N LEU A 775 28.26 13.23 13.53
CA LEU A 775 28.98 12.54 12.45
C LEU A 775 30.14 11.66 12.96
N GLY A 776 30.48 11.76 14.25
CA GLY A 776 31.66 11.11 14.82
C GLY A 776 32.98 11.81 14.44
N PRO A 777 34.13 11.36 14.98
CA PRO A 777 35.38 12.11 14.96
C PRO A 777 36.01 12.23 13.56
N ILE A 778 35.95 11.19 12.73
CA ILE A 778 36.45 11.26 11.35
C ILE A 778 35.44 11.99 10.46
N GLY A 779 34.15 11.72 10.64
CA GLY A 779 33.09 12.40 9.89
C GLY A 779 33.09 13.91 10.13
N SER A 780 33.31 14.35 11.37
CA SER A 780 33.41 15.77 11.73
C SER A 780 34.66 16.43 11.14
N LEU A 781 35.81 15.73 11.19
CA LEU A 781 37.05 16.18 10.55
C LEU A 781 36.85 16.42 9.05
N LEU A 782 36.32 15.43 8.33
CA LEU A 782 36.09 15.53 6.89
C LEU A 782 35.02 16.58 6.54
N ALA A 783 34.05 16.80 7.43
CA ALA A 783 33.02 17.83 7.27
C ALA A 783 33.52 19.26 7.56
N SER A 784 34.70 19.42 8.18
CA SER A 784 35.25 20.73 8.56
C SER A 784 35.67 21.57 7.34
N GLN A 785 35.91 22.86 7.57
CA GLN A 785 36.31 23.81 6.53
C GLN A 785 37.71 23.55 5.98
N GLU A 786 38.61 22.95 6.77
CA GLU A 786 39.99 22.68 6.35
C GLU A 786 40.07 21.64 5.21
N PHE A 787 39.03 20.83 5.07
CA PHE A 787 38.92 19.77 4.07
C PHE A 787 38.06 20.18 2.87
N ILE A 788 37.75 21.47 2.70
CA ILE A 788 37.06 22.00 1.50
C ILE A 788 37.92 21.72 0.26
N GLY A 789 37.36 20.95 -0.68
CA GLY A 789 38.03 20.45 -1.89
C GLY A 789 38.42 18.97 -1.83
N GLN A 790 38.10 18.26 -0.74
CA GLN A 790 38.00 16.80 -0.76
C GLN A 790 36.64 16.36 -1.31
N GLY A 791 36.58 15.12 -1.81
CA GLY A 791 35.37 14.47 -2.28
C GLY A 791 34.21 14.47 -1.26
N SER A 792 33.05 14.00 -1.71
CA SER A 792 31.86 13.90 -0.86
C SER A 792 32.05 12.87 0.25
N VAL A 793 31.31 12.98 1.35
CA VAL A 793 31.49 12.12 2.53
C VAL A 793 30.18 11.43 2.86
N LEU A 794 30.21 10.11 3.00
CA LEU A 794 29.10 9.30 3.47
C LEU A 794 29.47 8.72 4.84
N VAL A 795 28.81 9.21 5.89
CA VAL A 795 28.95 8.70 7.26
C VAL A 795 27.90 7.62 7.49
N VAL A 796 28.33 6.41 7.83
CA VAL A 796 27.45 5.24 8.00
C VAL A 796 27.35 4.88 9.48
N GLN A 797 26.14 4.63 9.96
CA GLN A 797 25.87 4.12 11.29
C GLN A 797 25.12 2.79 11.19
N GLN A 798 25.63 1.77 11.88
CA GLN A 798 24.98 0.48 11.99
C GLN A 798 23.71 0.59 12.86
N CYS A 799 22.70 -0.21 12.54
CA CYS A 799 21.47 -0.27 13.33
C CYS A 799 21.77 -0.79 14.75
N VAL A 800 21.75 0.10 15.74
CA VAL A 800 21.90 -0.29 17.15
C VAL A 800 20.57 -0.85 17.65
N ALA A 801 20.57 -2.08 18.19
CA ALA A 801 19.41 -2.67 18.86
C ALA A 801 19.13 -2.02 20.24
N SER A 802 19.03 -0.70 20.32
CA SER A 802 18.92 0.02 21.60
C SER A 802 17.55 -0.08 22.28
N GLY A 803 16.51 -0.58 21.62
CA GLY A 803 15.14 -0.60 22.17
C GLY A 803 14.71 -1.86 22.93
N GLN A 804 15.56 -2.88 23.07
CA GLN A 804 15.12 -4.18 23.60
C GLN A 804 15.28 -4.36 25.12
N ASN A 805 16.13 -3.58 25.78
CA ASN A 805 16.30 -3.69 27.23
C ASN A 805 15.20 -2.99 28.05
N ASP A 806 14.52 -1.99 27.48
CA ASP A 806 13.49 -1.26 28.22
C ASP A 806 12.11 -1.95 28.13
N GLN A 807 11.77 -2.58 27.00
CA GLN A 807 10.50 -3.31 26.88
C GLN A 807 10.51 -4.71 27.50
N ILE A 808 11.68 -5.36 27.64
CA ILE A 808 11.77 -6.65 28.33
C ILE A 808 11.73 -6.44 29.86
N LYS A 809 12.17 -5.30 30.38
CA LYS A 809 12.03 -4.94 31.80
C LYS A 809 10.64 -4.45 32.21
N GLU A 810 9.80 -4.01 31.28
CA GLU A 810 8.38 -3.69 31.56
C GLU A 810 7.44 -4.90 31.40
N GLN A 811 7.94 -6.06 30.94
CA GLN A 811 7.15 -7.29 30.78
C GLN A 811 7.73 -8.51 31.52
N THR A 812 8.72 -8.30 32.38
CA THR A 812 9.06 -9.20 33.50
C THR A 812 8.65 -8.54 34.78
#